data_AF-A0A1R2CL82-F1
#
_entry.id   AF-A0A1R2CL82-F1
#
_cell.length_a   1.000
_cell.length_b   1.000
_cell.length_c   1.000
_cell.angle_alpha   90.00
_cell.angle_beta   90.00
_cell.angle_gamma   90.00
#
_symmetry.space_group_name_H-M   'P 1'
#
loop_
_entity.id
_entity.type
_entity.pdbx_description
1 polymer ?
#
loop_
_entity_poly.entity_id
_entity_poly.type
_entity_poly.pdbx_seq_one_letter_code
_entity_poly.pdbx_strand_id
1 'polypeptide(L)'
;MDPKSLLEYFLADSRVKVTRRQVPFALNYELIDISMKNRATEDQAFQQDQELSRKLRRGTSFLRKNEEIFWLRKGLPKFFEFKISKGMTSEHILNNQIFSKVKALLDQGIPVAIWNTVKENGENAQISFKQDLNSWVIGSKNVSLVARYEEDIKDHYKELRFNFAKLIAEMWFSILKLIDQDKIESLKIILSEATLVGEYVGNPDCQHIVQYKEKNISFFAVVPHESDILCYDFEKTNSILNQFNLKSVQSENLGQITNTEQFSLIMQQMFYNIQNKETENSCEGSVFYIISSLGCVEICKIKTLEYKILRKIREGLKNATDDPKLKGKFYNDFRNYIYNLQSKLNIQLDKYLEIAKKMMNTTSSGISQQILLENQFASFKDSGFEREIIFVVGIPGIGKTFLLEKLKNDYQNLTVISSDIIREKNIQHLITQNPSLDYEKAFDKSYSSSTKQFWNELAQAKQTVFIDKNIPPSGLKSLISHLNKNTDKITAFIPKTKNFTYNENSWPFSLQTLYTCIQRILIRKSHPTMKISTPIKNIQILILIYNFYKSYNFDYYKNNGVNSVIFWDFIDENISISEKAKKKIEKIITKTKVGCLPDAEKVQKLIKCLPIEEEIKFENVVCKKNNKVPVFLAIEVYGLNAISLVVKGLKDIIECFPLYKDMIDEDINEITQSGIYPKPEKLLSFKWKICDLHITTLFIGKNSKVLHSPHYQTFQENLEYEFLITHLVYVPKKLICAPIDFKGNKPLISNR
;
A
#
# COMPACT_ATOMS: atom_id res chain seq x y z
N MET A 1 -32.40 30.93 -13.52
CA MET A 1 -33.02 31.63 -12.36
C MET A 1 -32.28 32.93 -12.08
N ASP A 2 -33.03 34.01 -11.86
CA ASP A 2 -32.52 35.32 -11.45
C ASP A 2 -31.70 35.24 -10.13
N PRO A 3 -30.49 35.84 -10.05
CA PRO A 3 -29.65 35.77 -8.86
C PRO A 3 -30.29 36.34 -7.59
N LYS A 4 -31.04 37.44 -7.71
CA LYS A 4 -31.67 38.11 -6.56
C LYS A 4 -32.73 37.23 -5.93
N SER A 5 -33.65 36.72 -6.74
CA SER A 5 -34.72 35.80 -6.32
C SER A 5 -34.13 34.53 -5.67
N LEU A 6 -33.02 34.03 -6.21
CA LEU A 6 -32.35 32.85 -5.66
C LEU A 6 -31.67 33.13 -4.31
N LEU A 7 -31.05 34.30 -4.14
CA LEU A 7 -30.50 34.74 -2.85
C LEU A 7 -31.60 34.91 -1.80
N GLU A 8 -32.74 35.49 -2.15
CA GLU A 8 -33.90 35.64 -1.27
C GLU A 8 -34.42 34.28 -0.79
N TYR A 9 -34.52 33.30 -1.70
CA TYR A 9 -34.84 31.91 -1.35
C TYR A 9 -33.86 31.34 -0.31
N PHE A 10 -32.55 31.55 -0.49
CA PHE A 10 -31.55 31.07 0.47
C PHE A 10 -31.55 31.80 1.81
N LEU A 11 -31.92 33.09 1.83
CA LEU A 11 -32.07 33.85 3.07
C LEU A 11 -33.28 33.37 3.90
N ALA A 12 -34.32 32.88 3.23
CA ALA A 12 -35.50 32.32 3.89
C ALA A 12 -35.27 30.89 4.44
N ASP A 13 -34.33 30.13 3.88
CA ASP A 13 -34.06 28.76 4.29
C ASP A 13 -33.08 28.70 5.49
N SER A 14 -33.62 28.39 6.67
CA SER A 14 -32.84 28.27 7.93
C SER A 14 -31.72 27.21 7.91
N ARG A 15 -31.75 26.26 6.96
CA ARG A 15 -30.71 25.23 6.76
C ARG A 15 -29.50 25.78 6.01
N VAL A 16 -29.67 26.89 5.30
CA VAL A 16 -28.65 27.53 4.48
C VAL A 16 -27.90 28.60 5.28
N LYS A 17 -26.58 28.62 5.12
CA LYS A 17 -25.65 29.61 5.67
C LYS A 17 -25.24 30.57 4.57
N VAL A 18 -25.57 31.84 4.78
CA VAL A 18 -25.15 32.96 3.94
C VAL A 18 -23.99 33.68 4.63
N THR A 19 -22.83 33.74 3.97
CA THR A 19 -21.65 34.45 4.49
C THR A 19 -21.35 35.65 3.60
N ARG A 20 -21.33 36.84 4.19
CA ARG A 20 -21.07 38.11 3.49
C ARG A 20 -19.69 38.64 3.84
N ARG A 21 -18.99 39.25 2.88
CA ARG A 21 -17.74 39.99 3.10
C ARG A 21 -17.51 41.03 2.01
N GLN A 22 -16.78 42.09 2.33
CA GLN A 22 -16.37 43.07 1.32
C GLN A 22 -15.29 42.49 0.40
N VAL A 23 -15.27 42.93 -0.87
CA VAL A 23 -14.16 42.65 -1.79
C VAL A 23 -12.99 43.55 -1.39
N PRO A 24 -11.80 43.01 -1.07
CA PRO A 24 -10.73 43.76 -0.40
C PRO A 24 -10.29 45.06 -1.10
N PHE A 25 -10.27 45.06 -2.43
CA PHE A 25 -9.85 46.19 -3.26
C PHE A 25 -11.02 46.89 -3.98
N ALA A 26 -12.26 46.51 -3.70
CA ALA A 26 -13.45 47.08 -4.33
C ALA A 26 -14.58 47.23 -3.29
N LEU A 27 -14.46 48.25 -2.43
CA LEU A 27 -15.28 48.44 -1.22
C LEU A 27 -16.79 48.65 -1.48
N ASN A 28 -17.18 48.94 -2.71
CA ASN A 28 -18.57 49.03 -3.14
C ASN A 28 -19.17 47.66 -3.55
N TYR A 29 -18.41 46.58 -3.40
CA TYR A 29 -18.83 45.23 -3.73
C TYR A 29 -18.80 44.31 -2.51
N GLU A 30 -19.92 43.65 -2.26
CA GLU A 30 -20.04 42.60 -1.23
C GLU A 30 -20.10 41.23 -1.90
N LEU A 31 -19.18 40.34 -1.51
CA LEU A 31 -19.20 38.94 -1.88
C LEU A 31 -20.07 38.14 -0.91
N ILE A 32 -20.92 37.28 -1.47
CA ILE A 32 -21.87 36.46 -0.72
C ILE A 32 -21.63 34.98 -1.04
N ASP A 33 -21.07 34.21 -0.11
CA ASP A 33 -20.91 32.75 -0.23
C ASP A 33 -22.12 32.03 0.38
N ILE A 34 -22.69 31.06 -0.35
CA ILE A 34 -23.82 30.23 0.09
C ILE A 34 -23.35 28.80 0.37
N SER A 35 -23.75 28.25 1.52
CA SER A 35 -23.40 26.88 1.92
C SER A 35 -24.44 26.28 2.86
N MET A 36 -24.41 24.97 3.10
CA MET A 36 -25.25 24.35 4.14
C MET A 36 -24.71 24.66 5.53
N LYS A 37 -25.60 25.00 6.47
CA LYS A 37 -25.23 25.33 7.86
C LYS A 37 -24.70 24.11 8.61
N ASN A 38 -25.36 22.97 8.49
CA ASN A 38 -24.94 21.71 9.11
C ASN A 38 -24.47 20.70 8.04
N ARG A 39 -23.17 20.38 8.07
CA ARG A 39 -22.57 19.43 7.12
C ARG A 39 -22.94 17.97 7.41
N ALA A 40 -23.26 17.63 8.66
CA ALA A 40 -23.61 16.26 9.04
C ALA A 40 -24.96 15.83 8.45
N THR A 41 -25.88 16.79 8.28
CA THR A 41 -27.22 16.55 7.72
C THR A 41 -27.34 17.03 6.26
N GLU A 42 -26.24 17.45 5.63
CA GLU A 42 -26.22 17.96 4.25
C GLU A 42 -26.86 16.95 3.29
N ASP A 43 -26.43 15.69 3.35
CA ASP A 43 -26.86 14.65 2.42
C ASP A 43 -28.36 14.31 2.58
N GLN A 44 -28.85 14.27 3.83
CA GLN A 44 -30.26 14.06 4.12
C GLN A 44 -31.13 15.21 3.63
N ALA A 45 -30.70 16.46 3.85
CA ALA A 45 -31.44 17.64 3.40
C ALA A 45 -31.63 17.65 1.87
N PHE A 46 -30.58 17.31 1.12
CA PHE A 46 -30.65 17.22 -0.34
C PHE A 46 -31.48 16.04 -0.85
N GLN A 47 -31.59 14.95 -0.10
CA GLN A 47 -32.44 13.81 -0.46
C GLN A 47 -33.93 14.07 -0.18
N GLN A 48 -34.22 14.82 0.88
CA GLN A 48 -35.60 15.13 1.28
C GLN A 48 -36.20 16.31 0.50
N ASP A 49 -35.37 17.23 0.01
CA ASP A 49 -35.80 18.46 -0.66
C ASP A 49 -35.21 18.59 -2.07
N GLN A 50 -36.00 18.21 -3.07
CA GLN A 50 -35.60 18.28 -4.48
C GLN A 50 -35.41 19.72 -4.97
N GLU A 51 -36.15 20.68 -4.41
CA GLU A 51 -36.05 22.08 -4.81
C GLU A 51 -34.72 22.68 -4.32
N LEU A 52 -34.37 22.42 -3.06
CA LEU A 52 -33.06 22.76 -2.51
C LEU A 52 -31.93 22.11 -3.30
N SER A 53 -32.06 20.83 -3.66
CA SER A 53 -31.08 20.11 -4.49
C SER A 53 -30.89 20.70 -5.88
N ARG A 54 -31.98 21.21 -6.48
CA ARG A 54 -31.93 21.89 -7.77
C ARG A 54 -31.30 23.28 -7.68
N LYS A 55 -31.63 24.04 -6.63
CA LYS A 55 -31.25 25.45 -6.46
C LYS A 55 -29.85 25.62 -5.86
N LEU A 56 -29.54 24.92 -4.77
CA LEU A 56 -28.29 25.05 -4.05
C LEU A 56 -27.19 24.18 -4.69
N ARG A 57 -26.18 24.85 -5.24
CA ARG A 57 -25.00 24.19 -5.81
C ARG A 57 -23.85 24.16 -4.80
N ARG A 58 -22.95 23.19 -4.95
CA ARG A 58 -21.72 23.13 -4.13
C ARG A 58 -20.73 24.15 -4.67
N GLY A 59 -20.65 25.31 -4.00
CA GLY A 59 -19.83 26.44 -4.43
C GLY A 59 -20.64 27.54 -5.13
N THR A 60 -21.77 27.93 -4.54
CA THR A 60 -22.56 29.08 -5.00
C THR A 60 -22.00 30.35 -4.36
N SER A 61 -21.68 31.35 -5.17
CA SER A 61 -21.29 32.67 -4.71
C SER A 61 -21.94 33.76 -5.58
N PHE A 62 -22.38 34.82 -4.93
CA PHE A 62 -22.90 36.03 -5.58
C PHE A 62 -22.03 37.23 -5.29
N LEU A 63 -22.19 38.25 -6.10
CA LEU A 63 -21.62 39.57 -5.90
C LEU A 63 -22.76 40.58 -5.82
N ARG A 64 -22.78 41.39 -4.77
CA ARG A 64 -23.70 42.50 -4.62
C ARG A 64 -22.99 43.81 -4.89
N LYS A 65 -23.57 44.64 -5.75
CA LYS A 65 -23.17 46.04 -5.96
C LYS A 65 -24.43 46.87 -5.76
N ASN A 66 -24.47 47.69 -4.70
CA ASN A 66 -25.70 48.36 -4.28
C ASN A 66 -26.83 47.34 -4.03
N GLU A 67 -27.95 47.42 -4.75
CA GLU A 67 -29.08 46.50 -4.66
C GLU A 67 -29.04 45.36 -5.71
N GLU A 68 -28.11 45.42 -6.65
CA GLU A 68 -27.99 44.45 -7.74
C GLU A 68 -27.20 43.23 -7.28
N ILE A 69 -27.66 42.04 -7.67
CA ILE A 69 -27.03 40.75 -7.37
C ILE A 69 -26.61 40.09 -8.67
N PHE A 70 -25.34 39.76 -8.77
CA PHE A 70 -24.73 39.09 -9.92
C PHE A 70 -24.27 37.70 -9.53
N TRP A 71 -24.31 36.78 -10.50
CA TRP A 71 -23.53 35.55 -10.40
C TRP A 71 -22.05 35.89 -10.29
N LEU A 72 -21.39 35.23 -9.35
CA LEU A 72 -19.94 35.26 -9.24
C LEU A 72 -19.36 33.89 -9.54
N ARG A 73 -20.01 32.84 -9.01
CA ARG A 73 -19.59 31.45 -9.16
C ARG A 73 -20.77 30.51 -8.96
N LYS A 74 -20.82 29.45 -9.76
CA LYS A 74 -21.83 28.39 -9.66
C LYS A 74 -21.19 27.03 -9.90
N GLY A 75 -21.02 26.24 -8.83
CA GLY A 75 -20.51 24.88 -8.94
C GLY A 75 -21.56 23.85 -9.39
N LEU A 76 -21.18 22.57 -9.37
CA LEU A 76 -22.08 21.46 -9.65
C LEU A 76 -23.13 21.24 -8.54
N PRO A 77 -24.27 20.58 -8.82
CA PRO A 77 -25.17 20.08 -7.77
C PRO A 77 -24.44 19.13 -6.82
N LYS A 78 -25.08 18.89 -5.66
CA LYS A 78 -24.77 17.69 -4.89
C LYS A 78 -25.19 16.47 -5.69
N PHE A 79 -24.22 15.64 -6.07
CA PHE A 79 -24.48 14.31 -6.64
C PHE A 79 -24.11 13.19 -5.68
N PHE A 80 -24.82 12.07 -5.81
CA PHE A 80 -24.80 10.97 -4.86
C PHE A 80 -24.04 9.76 -5.40
N GLU A 81 -23.66 8.89 -4.46
CA GLU A 81 -23.05 7.62 -4.80
C GLU A 81 -24.11 6.64 -5.31
N PHE A 82 -23.87 6.06 -6.50
CA PHE A 82 -24.65 4.95 -6.99
C PHE A 82 -24.27 3.68 -6.23
N LYS A 83 -25.27 2.98 -5.67
CA LYS A 83 -25.10 1.79 -4.85
C LYS A 83 -26.02 0.70 -5.36
N ILE A 84 -25.49 -0.52 -5.42
CA ILE A 84 -26.26 -1.73 -5.72
C ILE A 84 -26.29 -2.62 -4.47
N SER A 85 -27.47 -3.03 -4.05
CA SER A 85 -27.66 -4.05 -3.01
C SER A 85 -27.73 -5.45 -3.61
N LYS A 86 -27.36 -6.48 -2.83
CA LYS A 86 -27.48 -7.88 -3.27
C LYS A 86 -28.95 -8.16 -3.61
N GLY A 87 -29.22 -8.69 -4.81
CA GLY A 87 -30.57 -8.98 -5.30
C GLY A 87 -31.32 -7.81 -5.96
N MET A 88 -30.67 -6.66 -6.18
CA MET A 88 -31.28 -5.53 -6.86
C MET A 88 -31.48 -5.84 -8.36
N THR A 89 -32.72 -5.79 -8.84
CA THR A 89 -33.06 -5.99 -10.27
C THR A 89 -32.81 -4.71 -11.08
N SER A 90 -32.84 -4.80 -12.41
CA SER A 90 -32.73 -3.64 -13.32
C SER A 90 -33.77 -2.55 -12.99
N GLU A 91 -34.98 -2.95 -12.63
CA GLU A 91 -36.05 -2.02 -12.27
C GLU A 91 -35.72 -1.22 -11.00
N HIS A 92 -35.11 -1.85 -10.00
CA HIS A 92 -34.69 -1.16 -8.78
C HIS A 92 -33.61 -0.11 -9.04
N ILE A 93 -32.72 -0.34 -10.01
CA ILE A 93 -31.67 0.63 -10.37
C ILE A 93 -32.31 1.92 -10.88
N LEU A 94 -33.31 1.83 -11.76
CA LEU A 94 -33.99 2.99 -12.32
C LEU A 94 -34.97 3.66 -11.36
N ASN A 95 -35.55 2.89 -10.44
CA ASN A 95 -36.38 3.42 -9.35
C ASN A 95 -35.54 4.07 -8.25
N ASN A 96 -34.20 4.02 -8.35
CA ASN A 96 -33.33 4.84 -7.53
C ASN A 96 -33.62 6.32 -7.82
N GLN A 97 -33.81 7.11 -6.76
CA GLN A 97 -34.10 8.55 -6.87
C GLN A 97 -33.12 9.30 -7.79
N ILE A 98 -31.87 8.84 -7.86
CA ILE A 98 -30.84 9.38 -8.75
C ILE A 98 -31.27 9.32 -10.22
N PHE A 99 -31.87 8.24 -10.71
CA PHE A 99 -32.13 8.05 -12.15
C PHE A 99 -33.56 8.31 -12.60
N SER A 100 -34.41 8.88 -11.72
CA SER A 100 -35.81 9.20 -12.05
C SER A 100 -35.97 10.02 -13.34
N LYS A 101 -35.15 11.05 -13.54
CA LYS A 101 -35.16 11.87 -14.78
C LYS A 101 -34.68 11.10 -15.99
N VAL A 102 -33.65 10.27 -15.83
CA VAL A 102 -33.11 9.43 -16.91
C VAL A 102 -34.15 8.42 -17.38
N LYS A 103 -34.83 7.77 -16.44
CA LYS A 103 -35.94 6.85 -16.72
C LYS A 103 -37.05 7.56 -17.50
N ALA A 104 -37.47 8.75 -17.05
CA ALA A 104 -38.53 9.52 -17.72
C ALA A 104 -38.17 9.87 -19.18
N LEU A 105 -36.91 10.21 -19.46
CA LEU A 105 -36.44 10.49 -20.82
C LEU A 105 -36.44 9.23 -21.69
N LEU A 106 -35.91 8.12 -21.16
CA LEU A 106 -35.88 6.85 -21.89
C LEU A 106 -37.29 6.30 -22.16
N ASP A 107 -38.21 6.45 -21.20
CA ASP A 107 -39.63 6.07 -21.36
C ASP A 107 -40.32 6.91 -22.46
N GLN A 108 -39.84 8.14 -22.71
CA GLN A 108 -40.29 9.01 -23.82
C GLN A 108 -39.57 8.73 -25.14
N GLY A 109 -38.68 7.73 -25.20
CA GLY A 109 -37.86 7.45 -26.37
C GLY A 109 -36.75 8.47 -26.63
N ILE A 110 -36.44 9.34 -25.66
CA ILE A 110 -35.35 10.31 -25.77
C ILE A 110 -34.05 9.62 -25.34
N PRO A 111 -33.08 9.45 -26.26
CA PRO A 111 -31.86 8.75 -25.94
C PRO A 111 -30.95 9.57 -25.01
N VAL A 112 -30.14 8.87 -24.23
CA VAL A 112 -29.13 9.46 -23.35
C VAL A 112 -27.74 8.90 -23.66
N ALA A 113 -26.70 9.72 -23.56
CA ALA A 113 -25.30 9.30 -23.58
C ALA A 113 -24.74 9.24 -22.16
N ILE A 114 -23.85 8.27 -21.90
CA ILE A 114 -23.15 8.17 -20.61
C ILE A 114 -21.67 8.47 -20.81
N TRP A 115 -21.17 9.45 -20.07
CA TRP A 115 -19.75 9.74 -19.97
C TRP A 115 -19.21 9.32 -18.62
N ASN A 116 -18.21 8.45 -18.63
CA ASN A 116 -17.45 8.01 -17.47
C ASN A 116 -16.19 8.87 -17.34
N THR A 117 -15.95 9.46 -16.19
CA THR A 117 -14.75 10.26 -15.89
C THR A 117 -14.04 9.73 -14.67
N VAL A 118 -12.71 9.82 -14.66
CA VAL A 118 -11.92 9.48 -13.46
C VAL A 118 -12.30 10.43 -12.34
N LYS A 119 -12.64 9.86 -11.18
CA LYS A 119 -12.85 10.65 -9.97
C LYS A 119 -11.50 10.91 -9.30
N GLU A 120 -10.95 12.08 -9.57
CA GLU A 120 -9.78 12.58 -8.87
C GLU A 120 -10.04 12.72 -7.36
N ASN A 121 -8.96 12.62 -6.59
CA ASN A 121 -8.94 12.63 -5.14
C ASN A 121 -8.15 13.85 -4.62
N GLY A 122 -8.67 15.03 -4.94
CA GLY A 122 -8.12 16.32 -4.53
C GLY A 122 -9.12 17.19 -3.77
N GLU A 123 -8.82 18.49 -3.73
CA GLU A 123 -9.68 19.53 -3.19
C GLU A 123 -10.44 20.25 -4.30
N ASN A 124 -11.76 20.39 -4.13
CA ASN A 124 -12.61 20.93 -5.19
C ASN A 124 -12.18 22.36 -5.54
N ALA A 125 -11.84 22.59 -6.81
CA ALA A 125 -11.41 23.86 -7.37
C ALA A 125 -12.47 24.43 -8.30
N GLN A 126 -12.73 25.72 -8.19
CA GLN A 126 -13.73 26.42 -9.00
C GLN A 126 -13.20 27.77 -9.44
N ILE A 127 -13.24 28.03 -10.73
CA ILE A 127 -12.68 29.24 -11.34
C ILE A 127 -13.74 29.89 -12.23
N SER A 128 -13.97 31.18 -12.02
CA SER A 128 -14.74 32.05 -12.91
C SER A 128 -14.06 33.42 -13.00
N PHE A 129 -14.60 34.30 -13.81
CA PHE A 129 -14.09 35.65 -13.99
C PHE A 129 -15.23 36.67 -13.82
N LYS A 130 -14.94 37.85 -13.25
CA LYS A 130 -15.91 38.94 -13.20
C LYS A 130 -15.37 40.15 -13.92
N GLN A 131 -16.00 40.47 -15.05
CA GLN A 131 -15.58 41.53 -15.96
C GLN A 131 -15.56 42.91 -15.29
N ASP A 132 -16.61 43.26 -14.53
CA ASP A 132 -16.70 44.57 -13.85
C ASP A 132 -15.57 44.82 -12.85
N LEU A 133 -15.00 43.76 -12.29
CA LEU A 133 -13.88 43.84 -11.35
C LEU A 133 -12.53 43.58 -12.03
N ASN A 134 -12.53 43.20 -13.32
CA ASN A 134 -11.38 42.63 -14.03
C ASN A 134 -10.60 41.64 -13.15
N SER A 135 -11.34 40.74 -12.47
CA SER A 135 -10.79 39.90 -11.40
C SER A 135 -11.21 38.45 -11.57
N TRP A 136 -10.30 37.55 -11.23
CA TRP A 136 -10.58 36.13 -11.10
C TRP A 136 -11.36 35.85 -9.82
N VAL A 137 -12.31 34.93 -9.93
CA VAL A 137 -13.03 34.38 -8.80
C VAL A 137 -12.56 32.95 -8.65
N ILE A 138 -11.88 32.67 -7.54
CA ILE A 138 -11.23 31.39 -7.32
C ILE A 138 -11.78 30.83 -6.02
N GLY A 139 -12.18 29.56 -5.99
CA GLY A 139 -12.79 29.02 -4.78
C GLY A 139 -12.61 27.54 -4.57
N SER A 140 -12.65 27.18 -3.29
CA SER A 140 -12.87 25.81 -2.81
C SER A 140 -14.36 25.50 -2.73
N LYS A 141 -14.75 24.30 -2.26
CA LYS A 141 -16.17 23.91 -2.10
C LYS A 141 -17.06 24.97 -1.41
N ASN A 142 -16.57 25.65 -0.36
CA ASN A 142 -17.41 26.48 0.51
C ASN A 142 -16.98 27.95 0.62
N VAL A 143 -15.84 28.30 0.03
CA VAL A 143 -15.25 29.63 0.17
C VAL A 143 -14.64 30.01 -1.16
N SER A 144 -15.02 31.17 -1.68
CA SER A 144 -14.39 31.81 -2.82
C SER A 144 -13.34 32.83 -2.36
N LEU A 145 -12.58 33.42 -3.26
CA LEU A 145 -11.78 34.64 -3.12
C LEU A 145 -11.82 35.38 -4.46
N VAL A 146 -11.52 36.69 -4.45
CA VAL A 146 -11.50 37.53 -5.65
C VAL A 146 -10.12 38.16 -5.73
N ALA A 147 -9.42 37.93 -6.83
CA ALA A 147 -8.03 38.36 -6.99
C ALA A 147 -7.77 38.77 -8.45
N ARG A 148 -7.04 39.86 -8.64
CA ARG A 148 -6.55 40.29 -9.96
C ARG A 148 -5.24 39.57 -10.28
N TYR A 149 -4.38 39.47 -9.27
CA TYR A 149 -3.03 38.91 -9.36
C TYR A 149 -2.72 38.03 -8.14
N GLU A 150 -1.55 37.38 -8.15
CA GLU A 150 -1.10 36.48 -7.10
C GLU A 150 -0.87 37.23 -5.76
N GLU A 151 -0.49 38.50 -5.82
CA GLU A 151 -0.22 39.37 -4.67
C GLU A 151 -1.48 39.63 -3.82
N ASP A 152 -2.64 39.82 -4.47
CA ASP A 152 -3.92 40.03 -3.78
C ASP A 152 -4.24 38.84 -2.83
N ILE A 153 -3.75 37.63 -3.13
CA ILE A 153 -3.94 36.43 -2.30
C ILE A 153 -3.22 36.60 -0.95
N LYS A 154 -1.96 37.06 -0.99
CA LYS A 154 -1.07 37.16 0.18
C LYS A 154 -1.49 38.32 1.08
N ASP A 155 -1.89 39.42 0.47
CA ASP A 155 -2.17 40.67 1.20
C ASP A 155 -3.53 40.64 1.90
N HIS A 156 -4.54 40.01 1.29
CA HIS A 156 -5.92 40.15 1.73
C HIS A 156 -6.54 38.91 2.39
N TYR A 157 -6.00 37.70 2.21
CA TYR A 157 -6.66 36.46 2.63
C TYR A 157 -5.87 35.71 3.72
N LYS A 158 -5.68 36.34 4.87
CA LYS A 158 -4.85 35.79 5.96
C LYS A 158 -5.53 34.68 6.77
N GLU A 159 -6.87 34.60 6.75
CA GLU A 159 -7.57 33.63 7.60
C GLU A 159 -7.42 32.18 7.12
N LEU A 160 -7.39 31.24 8.08
CA LEU A 160 -7.23 29.80 7.83
C LEU A 160 -8.33 29.21 6.96
N ARG A 161 -9.54 29.79 7.00
CA ARG A 161 -10.68 29.32 6.18
C ARG A 161 -10.43 29.43 4.66
N PHE A 162 -9.46 30.25 4.25
CA PHE A 162 -9.08 30.44 2.85
C PHE A 162 -7.96 29.51 2.40
N ASN A 163 -7.39 28.67 3.27
CA ASN A 163 -6.18 27.89 2.95
C ASN A 163 -6.28 27.13 1.63
N PHE A 164 -7.34 26.36 1.39
CA PHE A 164 -7.51 25.66 0.11
C PHE A 164 -7.74 26.62 -1.07
N ALA A 165 -8.54 27.67 -0.89
CA ALA A 165 -8.78 28.64 -1.95
C ALA A 165 -7.49 29.38 -2.36
N LYS A 166 -6.59 29.65 -1.40
CA LYS A 166 -5.26 30.23 -1.65
C LYS A 166 -4.38 29.28 -2.47
N LEU A 167 -4.28 28.01 -2.07
CA LEU A 167 -3.51 26.99 -2.80
C LEU A 167 -4.03 26.80 -4.24
N ILE A 168 -5.35 26.82 -4.41
CA ILE A 168 -5.98 26.75 -5.73
C ILE A 168 -5.65 28.01 -6.55
N ALA A 169 -5.69 29.19 -5.94
CA ALA A 169 -5.41 30.46 -6.61
C ALA A 169 -3.94 30.58 -7.04
N GLU A 170 -3.00 30.21 -6.19
CA GLU A 170 -1.57 30.14 -6.54
C GLU A 170 -1.31 29.20 -7.71
N MET A 171 -1.97 28.03 -7.71
CA MET A 171 -1.89 27.09 -8.82
C MET A 171 -2.55 27.66 -10.09
N TRP A 172 -3.69 28.32 -9.97
CA TRP A 172 -4.37 28.94 -11.10
C TRP A 172 -3.52 30.02 -11.77
N PHE A 173 -2.92 30.94 -11.00
CA PHE A 173 -2.02 31.94 -11.56
C PHE A 173 -0.75 31.31 -12.15
N SER A 174 -0.28 30.19 -11.61
CA SER A 174 0.82 29.42 -12.22
C SER A 174 0.44 28.83 -13.57
N ILE A 175 -0.79 28.35 -13.72
CA ILE A 175 -1.35 27.88 -15.01
C ILE A 175 -1.48 29.04 -16.00
N LEU A 176 -2.01 30.19 -15.57
CA LEU A 176 -2.16 31.37 -16.43
C LEU A 176 -0.83 31.87 -17.00
N LYS A 177 0.28 31.76 -16.24
CA LYS A 177 1.63 32.12 -16.72
C LYS A 177 2.09 31.27 -17.94
N LEU A 178 1.43 30.14 -18.21
CA LEU A 178 1.72 29.25 -19.33
C LEU A 178 0.78 29.44 -20.52
N ILE A 179 -0.20 30.34 -20.42
CA ILE A 179 -1.21 30.60 -21.45
C ILE A 179 -0.92 31.95 -22.10
N ASP A 180 -1.02 32.02 -23.44
CA ASP A 180 -0.85 33.26 -24.19
C ASP A 180 -1.88 34.32 -23.76
N GLN A 181 -1.47 35.60 -23.73
CA GLN A 181 -2.33 36.69 -23.23
C GLN A 181 -3.66 36.79 -23.99
N ASP A 182 -3.68 36.63 -25.31
CA ASP A 182 -4.90 36.69 -26.12
C ASP A 182 -5.87 35.55 -25.78
N LYS A 183 -5.33 34.38 -25.45
CA LYS A 183 -6.11 33.23 -24.96
C LYS A 183 -6.65 33.49 -23.56
N ILE A 184 -5.88 34.17 -22.70
CA ILE A 184 -6.36 34.58 -21.38
C ILE A 184 -7.57 35.52 -21.51
N GLU A 185 -7.52 36.52 -22.38
CA GLU A 185 -8.66 37.42 -22.59
C GLU A 185 -9.89 36.68 -23.15
N SER A 186 -9.69 35.74 -24.07
CA SER A 186 -10.76 34.87 -24.56
C SER A 186 -11.35 33.99 -23.46
N LEU A 187 -10.50 33.45 -22.57
CA LEU A 187 -10.91 32.65 -21.44
C LEU A 187 -11.71 33.48 -20.42
N LYS A 188 -11.30 34.73 -20.15
CA LYS A 188 -12.03 35.65 -19.28
C LYS A 188 -13.46 35.89 -19.76
N ILE A 189 -13.66 36.03 -21.07
CA ILE A 189 -14.99 36.20 -21.68
C ILE A 189 -15.84 34.94 -21.46
N ILE A 190 -15.28 33.74 -21.70
CA ILE A 190 -16.02 32.49 -21.47
C ILE A 190 -16.39 32.32 -19.99
N LEU A 191 -15.47 32.68 -19.09
CA LEU A 191 -15.62 32.51 -17.65
C LEU A 191 -16.35 33.66 -16.95
N SER A 192 -16.74 34.72 -17.67
CA SER A 192 -17.72 35.69 -17.16
C SER A 192 -19.11 35.07 -17.05
N GLU A 193 -19.43 34.13 -17.93
CA GLU A 193 -20.75 33.48 -18.04
C GLU A 193 -20.76 32.05 -17.47
N ALA A 194 -19.61 31.54 -17.05
CA ALA A 194 -19.46 30.15 -16.63
C ALA A 194 -18.41 29.95 -15.53
N THR A 195 -18.48 28.81 -14.87
CA THR A 195 -17.50 28.38 -13.86
C THR A 195 -16.81 27.10 -14.34
N LEU A 196 -15.48 27.10 -14.42
CA LEU A 196 -14.70 25.87 -14.51
C LEU A 196 -14.71 25.18 -13.16
N VAL A 197 -14.92 23.86 -13.17
CA VAL A 197 -14.88 23.02 -11.97
C VAL A 197 -13.82 21.94 -12.18
N GLY A 198 -12.94 21.80 -11.19
CA GLY A 198 -11.85 20.82 -11.19
C GLY A 198 -11.53 20.29 -9.79
N GLU A 199 -10.52 19.43 -9.71
CA GLU A 199 -9.88 19.00 -8.45
C GLU A 199 -8.45 19.51 -8.41
N TYR A 200 -8.06 20.20 -7.34
CA TYR A 200 -6.68 20.53 -7.03
C TYR A 200 -6.00 19.31 -6.41
N VAL A 201 -4.98 18.80 -7.10
CA VAL A 201 -4.32 17.52 -6.80
C VAL A 201 -2.81 17.68 -6.61
N GLY A 202 -2.22 16.68 -5.96
CA GLY A 202 -0.76 16.50 -5.87
C GLY A 202 0.01 17.42 -4.95
N ASN A 203 -0.67 18.23 -4.15
CA ASN A 203 -0.03 18.89 -3.04
C ASN A 203 0.12 17.93 -1.85
N PRO A 204 1.36 17.62 -1.41
CA PRO A 204 1.58 16.65 -0.32
C PRO A 204 0.95 17.09 0.99
N ASP A 205 0.76 18.40 1.22
CA ASP A 205 0.18 18.95 2.47
C ASP A 205 -1.34 18.83 2.54
N CYS A 206 -1.99 18.48 1.42
CA CYS A 206 -3.43 18.22 1.37
C CYS A 206 -3.73 16.95 0.56
N GLN A 207 -2.76 16.05 0.46
CA GLN A 207 -2.93 14.80 -0.27
C GLN A 207 -3.85 13.89 0.52
N HIS A 208 -4.88 13.38 -0.14
CA HIS A 208 -5.88 12.56 0.53
C HIS A 208 -5.43 11.09 0.65
N ILE A 209 -5.64 10.29 -0.39
CA ILE A 209 -5.35 8.85 -0.41
C ILE A 209 -4.56 8.49 -1.66
N VAL A 210 -4.84 9.16 -2.79
CA VAL A 210 -4.19 8.92 -4.07
C VAL A 210 -2.93 9.77 -4.18
N GLN A 211 -1.81 9.14 -4.56
CA GLN A 211 -0.57 9.85 -4.82
C GLN A 211 -0.54 10.41 -6.25
N TYR A 212 -0.14 11.67 -6.38
CA TYR A 212 0.05 12.37 -7.64
C TYR A 212 1.50 12.81 -7.77
N LYS A 213 2.01 12.81 -9.00
CA LYS A 213 3.40 13.16 -9.31
C LYS A 213 3.68 14.67 -9.26
N GLU A 214 2.67 15.48 -9.54
CA GLU A 214 2.78 16.93 -9.68
C GLU A 214 1.56 17.63 -9.09
N LYS A 215 1.74 18.87 -8.63
CA LYS A 215 0.65 19.75 -8.22
C LYS A 215 -0.05 20.28 -9.48
N ASN A 216 -1.37 20.16 -9.58
CA ASN A 216 -2.13 20.70 -10.72
C ASN A 216 -3.62 20.87 -10.37
N ILE A 217 -4.41 21.46 -11.27
CA ILE A 217 -5.88 21.43 -11.26
C ILE A 217 -6.35 20.57 -12.43
N SER A 218 -7.00 19.44 -12.15
CA SER A 218 -7.63 18.60 -13.17
C SER A 218 -9.09 19.00 -13.34
N PHE A 219 -9.42 19.68 -14.44
CA PHE A 219 -10.78 20.17 -14.72
C PHE A 219 -11.68 19.05 -15.28
N PHE A 220 -12.96 19.09 -14.93
CA PHE A 220 -13.92 18.05 -15.32
C PHE A 220 -15.32 18.56 -15.67
N ALA A 221 -15.63 19.85 -15.47
CA ALA A 221 -16.91 20.42 -15.88
C ALA A 221 -16.82 21.93 -16.13
N VAL A 222 -17.70 22.44 -16.99
CA VAL A 222 -18.00 23.87 -17.14
C VAL A 222 -19.48 24.11 -16.81
N VAL A 223 -19.75 24.98 -15.84
CA VAL A 223 -21.11 25.24 -15.32
C VAL A 223 -21.56 26.65 -15.72
N PRO A 224 -22.54 26.81 -16.62
CA PRO A 224 -23.07 28.11 -16.98
C PRO A 224 -23.84 28.77 -15.82
N HIS A 225 -23.63 30.07 -15.62
CA HIS A 225 -24.26 30.85 -14.55
C HIS A 225 -25.77 30.97 -14.77
N GLU A 226 -26.19 31.39 -15.96
CA GLU A 226 -27.60 31.72 -16.27
C GLU A 226 -28.42 30.58 -16.90
N SER A 227 -28.02 29.33 -16.73
CA SER A 227 -28.77 28.18 -17.24
C SER A 227 -29.26 27.25 -16.13
N ASP A 228 -30.35 26.53 -16.40
CA ASP A 228 -30.87 25.50 -15.51
C ASP A 228 -30.19 24.13 -15.72
N ILE A 229 -29.40 23.97 -16.79
CA ILE A 229 -28.61 22.74 -17.00
C ILE A 229 -27.58 22.54 -15.89
N LEU A 230 -27.20 21.29 -15.64
CA LEU A 230 -26.23 20.97 -14.57
C LEU A 230 -24.82 21.45 -14.91
N CYS A 231 -24.41 21.23 -16.16
CA CYS A 231 -23.16 21.67 -16.77
C CYS A 231 -23.27 21.54 -18.30
N TYR A 232 -22.29 22.08 -19.03
CA TYR A 232 -22.10 21.75 -20.44
C TYR A 232 -21.86 20.24 -20.61
N ASP A 233 -22.18 19.73 -21.79
CA ASP A 233 -21.78 18.37 -22.16
C ASP A 233 -20.25 18.23 -22.19
N PHE A 234 -19.79 16.98 -22.23
CA PHE A 234 -18.37 16.69 -22.09
C PHE A 234 -17.57 17.08 -23.34
N GLU A 235 -18.19 17.08 -24.52
CA GLU A 235 -17.54 17.50 -25.77
C GLU A 235 -17.25 18.99 -25.76
N LYS A 236 -18.24 19.82 -25.41
CA LYS A 236 -18.09 21.26 -25.24
C LYS A 236 -17.12 21.59 -24.10
N THR A 237 -17.20 20.86 -22.99
CA THR A 237 -16.24 21.01 -21.88
C THR A 237 -14.81 20.75 -22.36
N ASN A 238 -14.55 19.63 -23.03
CA ASN A 238 -13.23 19.29 -23.56
C ASN A 238 -12.76 20.26 -24.63
N SER A 239 -13.66 20.76 -25.49
CA SER A 239 -13.34 21.78 -26.49
C SER A 239 -12.77 23.04 -25.83
N ILE A 240 -13.44 23.54 -24.78
CA ILE A 240 -12.96 24.69 -23.99
C ILE A 240 -11.62 24.35 -23.34
N LEU A 241 -11.49 23.23 -22.63
CA LEU A 241 -10.26 22.89 -21.91
C LEU A 241 -9.06 22.75 -22.87
N ASN A 242 -9.25 22.09 -24.01
CA ASN A 242 -8.21 21.92 -25.03
C ASN A 242 -7.80 23.25 -25.69
N GLN A 243 -8.76 24.16 -25.94
CA GLN A 243 -8.48 25.48 -26.51
C GLN A 243 -7.47 26.27 -25.66
N PHE A 244 -7.52 26.11 -24.34
CA PHE A 244 -6.66 26.83 -23.38
C PHE A 244 -5.54 25.98 -22.79
N ASN A 245 -5.30 24.77 -23.34
CA ASN A 245 -4.32 23.81 -22.82
C ASN A 245 -4.48 23.52 -21.31
N LEU A 246 -5.73 23.48 -20.84
CA LEU A 246 -6.06 23.19 -19.45
C LEU A 246 -6.15 21.67 -19.26
N LYS A 247 -5.53 21.17 -18.20
CA LYS A 247 -5.54 19.74 -17.88
C LYS A 247 -6.96 19.28 -17.57
N SER A 248 -7.45 18.32 -18.34
CA SER A 248 -8.74 17.66 -18.12
C SER A 248 -8.57 16.32 -17.41
N VAL A 249 -9.61 15.88 -16.70
CA VAL A 249 -9.70 14.49 -16.23
C VAL A 249 -9.87 13.55 -17.41
N GLN A 250 -9.36 12.33 -17.27
CA GLN A 250 -9.60 11.29 -18.27
C GLN A 250 -11.10 10.94 -18.33
N SER A 251 -11.60 10.78 -19.54
CA SER A 251 -13.01 10.54 -19.83
C SER A 251 -13.21 9.51 -20.92
N GLU A 252 -14.31 8.78 -20.85
CA GLU A 252 -14.72 7.76 -21.80
C GLU A 252 -16.22 7.89 -22.09
N ASN A 253 -16.59 7.91 -23.38
CA ASN A 253 -17.99 7.85 -23.80
C ASN A 253 -18.41 6.39 -23.89
N LEU A 254 -19.37 5.97 -23.07
CA LEU A 254 -19.90 4.60 -23.04
C LEU A 254 -21.01 4.35 -24.07
N GLY A 255 -21.29 5.35 -24.92
CA GLY A 255 -22.25 5.27 -26.01
C GLY A 255 -23.62 5.85 -25.67
N GLN A 256 -24.49 5.81 -26.69
CA GLN A 256 -25.87 6.26 -26.62
C GLN A 256 -26.79 5.10 -26.26
N ILE A 257 -27.76 5.36 -25.39
CA ILE A 257 -28.67 4.39 -24.81
C ILE A 257 -30.09 4.86 -25.07
N THR A 258 -30.90 3.96 -25.60
CA THR A 258 -32.28 4.25 -26.04
C THR A 258 -33.34 3.62 -25.16
N ASN A 259 -32.96 2.71 -24.26
CA ASN A 259 -33.90 2.02 -23.38
C ASN A 259 -33.35 1.80 -21.96
N THR A 260 -34.27 1.58 -21.04
CA THR A 260 -34.05 1.43 -19.59
C THR A 260 -33.28 0.18 -19.20
N GLU A 261 -33.50 -0.94 -19.90
CA GLU A 261 -32.80 -2.21 -19.64
C GLU A 261 -31.30 -2.09 -19.94
N GLN A 262 -30.95 -1.55 -21.12
CA GLN A 262 -29.58 -1.30 -21.53
C GLN A 262 -28.88 -0.33 -20.56
N PHE A 263 -29.56 0.74 -20.13
CA PHE A 263 -29.03 1.67 -19.13
C PHE A 263 -28.67 0.96 -17.82
N SER A 264 -29.60 0.14 -17.31
CA SER A 264 -29.42 -0.58 -16.05
C SER A 264 -28.26 -1.57 -16.13
N LEU A 265 -28.15 -2.30 -17.24
CA LEU A 265 -27.07 -3.26 -17.49
C LEU A 265 -25.70 -2.56 -17.51
N ILE A 266 -25.57 -1.47 -18.25
CA ILE A 266 -24.30 -0.71 -18.34
C ILE A 266 -23.92 -0.17 -16.95
N MET A 267 -24.85 0.47 -16.23
CA MET A 267 -24.54 1.01 -14.90
C MET A 267 -24.19 -0.08 -13.90
N GLN A 268 -24.82 -1.26 -13.97
CA GLN A 268 -24.49 -2.40 -13.12
C GLN A 268 -23.09 -2.96 -13.43
N GLN A 269 -22.75 -3.14 -14.70
CA GLN A 269 -21.42 -3.56 -15.12
C GLN A 269 -20.35 -2.57 -14.65
N MET A 270 -20.59 -1.27 -14.85
CA MET A 270 -19.69 -0.21 -14.40
C MET A 270 -19.51 -0.21 -12.88
N PHE A 271 -20.58 -0.43 -12.12
CA PHE A 271 -20.52 -0.52 -10.66
C PHE A 271 -19.57 -1.62 -10.20
N TYR A 272 -19.75 -2.86 -10.68
CA TYR A 272 -18.88 -3.96 -10.29
C TYR A 272 -17.45 -3.79 -10.80
N ASN A 273 -17.28 -3.30 -12.04
CA ASN A 273 -15.97 -3.04 -12.61
C ASN A 273 -15.18 -2.03 -11.78
N ILE A 274 -15.78 -0.89 -11.42
CA ILE A 274 -15.09 0.15 -10.65
C ILE A 274 -14.89 -0.24 -9.19
N GLN A 275 -15.86 -0.90 -8.56
CA GLN A 275 -15.77 -1.28 -7.16
C GLN A 275 -14.56 -2.18 -6.89
N ASN A 276 -14.21 -3.05 -7.84
CA ASN A 276 -13.12 -4.01 -7.73
C ASN A 276 -11.76 -3.49 -8.22
N LYS A 277 -11.69 -2.26 -8.77
CA LYS A 277 -10.41 -1.68 -9.17
C LYS A 277 -9.62 -1.17 -7.98
N GLU A 278 -8.30 -1.25 -8.08
CA GLU A 278 -7.36 -0.64 -7.15
C GLU A 278 -7.32 0.88 -7.32
N THR A 279 -7.15 1.59 -6.21
CA THR A 279 -7.01 3.05 -6.15
C THR A 279 -5.78 3.59 -6.87
N GLU A 280 -4.74 2.77 -7.08
CA GLU A 280 -3.58 3.14 -7.89
C GLU A 280 -3.98 3.34 -9.37
N ASN A 281 -4.89 2.50 -9.87
CA ASN A 281 -5.31 2.49 -11.27
C ASN A 281 -6.61 3.27 -11.52
N SER A 282 -7.36 3.63 -10.48
CA SER A 282 -8.69 4.25 -10.63
C SER A 282 -8.96 5.40 -9.66
N CYS A 283 -7.90 5.93 -9.03
CA CYS A 283 -8.01 7.03 -8.08
C CYS A 283 -9.07 6.74 -7.00
N GLU A 284 -10.04 7.65 -6.78
CA GLU A 284 -11.16 7.43 -5.86
C GLU A 284 -12.27 6.54 -6.46
N GLY A 285 -12.37 6.49 -7.79
CA GLY A 285 -13.41 5.80 -8.55
C GLY A 285 -13.76 6.57 -9.82
N SER A 286 -15.05 6.65 -10.15
CA SER A 286 -15.56 7.37 -11.32
C SER A 286 -16.74 8.28 -11.03
N VAL A 287 -16.89 9.31 -11.86
CA VAL A 287 -18.10 10.15 -11.94
C VAL A 287 -18.73 9.94 -13.31
N PHE A 288 -20.03 9.69 -13.31
CA PHE A 288 -20.84 9.48 -14.51
C PHE A 288 -21.68 10.71 -14.79
N TYR A 289 -21.60 11.21 -16.02
CA TYR A 289 -22.44 12.27 -16.54
C TYR A 289 -23.42 11.66 -17.53
N ILE A 290 -24.71 11.80 -17.26
CA ILE A 290 -25.78 11.36 -18.15
C ILE A 290 -26.27 12.59 -18.92
N ILE A 291 -26.20 12.51 -20.24
CA ILE A 291 -26.42 13.64 -21.15
C ILE A 291 -27.54 13.27 -22.12
N SER A 292 -28.46 14.19 -22.37
CA SER A 292 -29.46 14.06 -23.44
C SER A 292 -29.42 15.29 -24.36
N SER A 293 -30.36 15.37 -25.30
CA SER A 293 -30.58 16.59 -26.11
C SER A 293 -30.90 17.84 -25.27
N LEU A 294 -31.28 17.66 -23.99
CA LEU A 294 -31.56 18.75 -23.04
C LEU A 294 -30.32 19.19 -22.24
N GLY A 295 -29.15 18.59 -22.50
CA GLY A 295 -27.90 18.83 -21.77
C GLY A 295 -27.60 17.75 -20.72
N CYS A 296 -26.72 18.03 -19.76
CA CYS A 296 -26.44 17.11 -18.67
C CYS A 296 -27.63 17.04 -17.71
N VAL A 297 -28.28 15.88 -17.65
CA VAL A 297 -29.54 15.68 -16.92
C VAL A 297 -29.33 15.11 -15.52
N GLU A 298 -28.27 14.32 -15.33
CA GLU A 298 -27.95 13.69 -14.05
C GLU A 298 -26.45 13.41 -13.92
N ILE A 299 -25.97 13.41 -12.67
CA ILE A 299 -24.58 13.10 -12.32
C ILE A 299 -24.60 12.12 -11.14
N CYS A 300 -23.81 11.05 -11.23
CA CYS A 300 -23.61 10.14 -10.10
C CYS A 300 -22.15 9.73 -9.98
N LYS A 301 -21.78 9.07 -8.88
CA LYS A 301 -20.41 8.58 -8.68
C LYS A 301 -20.39 7.15 -8.16
N ILE A 302 -19.32 6.44 -8.48
CA ILE A 302 -19.02 5.12 -7.95
C ILE A 302 -17.61 5.19 -7.39
N LYS A 303 -17.43 4.78 -6.13
CA LYS A 303 -16.10 4.75 -5.49
C LYS A 303 -15.58 3.32 -5.44
N THR A 304 -14.27 3.15 -5.60
CA THR A 304 -13.64 1.84 -5.43
C THR A 304 -13.84 1.34 -4.00
N LEU A 305 -13.88 0.02 -3.81
CA LEU A 305 -13.97 -0.56 -2.48
C LEU A 305 -12.72 -0.23 -1.66
N GLU A 306 -11.54 -0.35 -2.27
CA GLU A 306 -10.27 -0.03 -1.62
C GLU A 306 -10.26 1.42 -1.11
N TYR A 307 -10.71 2.40 -1.90
CA TYR A 307 -10.80 3.78 -1.44
C TYR A 307 -11.71 3.92 -0.21
N LYS A 308 -12.87 3.25 -0.20
CA LYS A 308 -13.80 3.31 0.94
C LYS A 308 -13.17 2.76 2.21
N ILE A 309 -12.47 1.64 2.09
CA ILE A 309 -11.75 1.01 3.20
C ILE A 309 -10.68 1.96 3.72
N LEU A 310 -9.80 2.45 2.84
CA LEU A 310 -8.73 3.38 3.18
C LEU A 310 -9.26 4.67 3.81
N ARG A 311 -10.33 5.24 3.27
CA ARG A 311 -10.99 6.41 3.85
C ARG A 311 -11.53 6.11 5.25
N LYS A 312 -12.12 4.93 5.47
CA LYS A 312 -12.61 4.53 6.80
C LYS A 312 -11.46 4.40 7.81
N ILE A 313 -10.30 3.89 7.38
CA ILE A 313 -9.07 3.88 8.20
C ILE A 313 -8.68 5.30 8.57
N ARG A 314 -8.57 6.20 7.57
CA ARG A 314 -8.17 7.60 7.79
C ARG A 314 -9.09 8.33 8.76
N GLU A 315 -10.41 8.29 8.55
CA GLU A 315 -11.36 8.97 9.43
C GLU A 315 -11.38 8.35 10.84
N GLY A 316 -11.22 7.03 10.94
CA GLY A 316 -11.11 6.34 12.22
C GLY A 316 -9.87 6.73 13.02
N LEU A 317 -8.72 6.84 12.33
CA LEU A 317 -7.47 7.31 12.92
C LEU A 317 -7.54 8.77 13.35
N LYS A 318 -8.20 9.63 12.57
CA LYS A 318 -8.42 11.03 12.93
C LYS A 318 -9.19 11.13 14.26
N ASN A 319 -10.31 10.42 14.36
CA ASN A 319 -11.10 10.37 15.59
C ASN A 319 -10.32 9.77 16.77
N ALA A 320 -9.48 8.75 16.51
CA ALA A 320 -8.68 8.10 17.54
C ALA A 320 -7.41 8.89 17.94
N THR A 321 -7.01 9.89 17.15
CA THR A 321 -5.95 10.83 17.50
C THR A 321 -6.47 11.86 18.51
N ASP A 322 -7.75 12.24 18.39
CA ASP A 322 -8.42 13.14 19.33
C ASP A 322 -8.72 12.45 20.68
N ASP A 323 -8.98 11.14 20.69
CA ASP A 323 -9.15 10.33 21.90
C ASP A 323 -8.44 8.96 21.79
N PRO A 324 -7.26 8.78 22.43
CA PRO A 324 -6.51 7.53 22.40
C PRO A 324 -7.29 6.29 22.88
N LYS A 325 -8.31 6.46 23.74
CA LYS A 325 -9.15 5.33 24.20
C LYS A 325 -9.97 4.74 23.07
N LEU A 326 -10.24 5.52 22.03
CA LEU A 326 -10.98 5.06 20.85
C LEU A 326 -10.13 4.18 19.92
N LYS A 327 -8.80 4.12 20.06
CA LYS A 327 -7.95 3.31 19.16
C LYS A 327 -8.31 1.84 19.14
N GLY A 328 -8.39 1.21 20.33
CA GLY A 328 -8.72 -0.21 20.43
C GLY A 328 -10.15 -0.51 19.95
N LYS A 329 -11.10 0.37 20.30
CA LYS A 329 -12.49 0.27 19.82
C LYS A 329 -12.56 0.39 18.30
N PHE A 330 -11.94 1.43 17.73
CA PHE A 330 -11.90 1.65 16.29
C PHE A 330 -11.31 0.44 15.55
N TYR A 331 -10.19 -0.12 16.03
CA TYR A 331 -9.60 -1.29 15.37
C TYR A 331 -10.54 -2.48 15.37
N ASN A 332 -11.21 -2.76 16.48
CA ASN A 332 -12.17 -3.86 16.58
C ASN A 332 -13.38 -3.62 15.65
N ASP A 333 -13.92 -2.41 15.64
CA ASP A 333 -15.03 -2.02 14.75
C ASP A 333 -14.62 -2.12 13.26
N PHE A 334 -13.39 -1.71 12.95
CA PHE A 334 -12.83 -1.80 11.60
C PHE A 334 -12.55 -3.25 11.19
N ARG A 335 -12.02 -4.08 12.10
CA ARG A 335 -11.81 -5.51 11.90
C ARG A 335 -13.12 -6.23 11.59
N ASN A 336 -14.15 -5.98 12.39
CA ASN A 336 -15.49 -6.52 12.16
C ASN A 336 -16.08 -6.06 10.82
N TYR A 337 -15.86 -4.78 10.46
CA TYR A 337 -16.26 -4.26 9.15
C TYR A 337 -15.56 -4.98 7.99
N ILE A 338 -14.26 -5.25 8.10
CA ILE A 338 -13.47 -5.95 7.07
C ILE A 338 -13.92 -7.39 6.93
N TYR A 339 -14.11 -8.13 8.03
CA TYR A 339 -14.61 -9.50 7.95
C TYR A 339 -16.02 -9.59 7.35
N ASN A 340 -16.90 -8.62 7.65
CA ASN A 340 -18.22 -8.53 7.02
C ASN A 340 -18.13 -8.25 5.51
N LEU A 341 -17.19 -7.42 5.07
CA LEU A 341 -16.96 -7.17 3.65
C LEU A 341 -16.38 -8.41 2.94
N GLN A 342 -15.40 -9.07 3.55
CA GLN A 342 -14.74 -10.26 3.01
C GLN A 342 -15.75 -11.40 2.79
N SER A 343 -16.66 -11.64 3.73
CA SER A 343 -17.72 -12.64 3.57
C SER A 343 -18.71 -12.31 2.45
N LYS A 344 -18.89 -11.03 2.13
CA LYS A 344 -19.80 -10.58 1.06
C LYS A 344 -19.17 -10.58 -0.34
N LEU A 345 -17.86 -10.36 -0.42
CA LEU A 345 -17.17 -10.07 -1.68
C LEU A 345 -16.23 -11.19 -2.13
N ASN A 346 -15.90 -12.15 -1.25
CA ASN A 346 -14.93 -13.21 -1.54
C ASN A 346 -13.54 -12.67 -1.96
N ILE A 347 -13.08 -11.60 -1.28
CA ILE A 347 -11.79 -10.95 -1.51
C ILE A 347 -11.00 -10.97 -0.20
N GLN A 348 -9.71 -11.31 -0.25
CA GLN A 348 -8.83 -11.22 0.93
C GLN A 348 -8.55 -9.76 1.28
N LEU A 349 -9.01 -9.32 2.46
CA LEU A 349 -8.90 -7.92 2.89
C LEU A 349 -7.97 -7.74 4.11
N ASP A 350 -7.29 -8.80 4.57
CA ASP A 350 -6.39 -8.78 5.73
C ASP A 350 -5.28 -7.73 5.61
N LYS A 351 -4.83 -7.44 4.37
CA LYS A 351 -3.83 -6.38 4.11
C LYS A 351 -4.23 -5.03 4.71
N TYR A 352 -5.53 -4.70 4.73
CA TYR A 352 -6.02 -3.43 5.27
C TYR A 352 -6.06 -3.43 6.80
N LEU A 353 -6.16 -4.60 7.44
CA LEU A 353 -6.02 -4.72 8.89
C LEU A 353 -4.58 -4.42 9.31
N GLU A 354 -3.61 -4.95 8.56
CA GLU A 354 -2.19 -4.67 8.80
C GLU A 354 -1.86 -3.19 8.56
N ILE A 355 -2.38 -2.58 7.49
CA ILE A 355 -2.26 -1.12 7.27
C ILE A 355 -2.84 -0.35 8.46
N ALA A 356 -4.07 -0.66 8.88
CA ALA A 356 -4.70 0.02 10.00
C ALA A 356 -3.89 -0.15 11.30
N LYS A 357 -3.42 -1.36 11.60
CA LYS A 357 -2.59 -1.69 12.76
C LYS A 357 -1.26 -0.92 12.75
N LYS A 358 -0.55 -0.92 11.62
CA LYS A 358 0.70 -0.18 11.44
C LYS A 358 0.47 1.32 11.68
N MET A 359 -0.54 1.92 11.06
CA MET A 359 -0.84 3.34 11.23
C MET A 359 -1.24 3.72 12.66
N MET A 360 -2.00 2.87 13.35
CA MET A 360 -2.35 3.08 14.76
C MET A 360 -1.13 3.04 15.69
N ASN A 361 -0.14 2.19 15.36
CA ASN A 361 1.09 2.07 16.13
C ASN A 361 2.03 3.26 15.90
N THR A 362 2.06 3.83 14.68
CA THR A 362 2.91 4.99 14.36
C THR A 362 2.39 6.30 14.97
N THR A 363 1.07 6.41 15.18
CA THR A 363 0.43 7.61 15.72
C THR A 363 0.59 7.73 17.23
N SER A 364 1.73 8.20 17.73
CA SER A 364 1.95 8.51 19.16
C SER A 364 1.46 9.93 19.53
N SER A 365 0.37 10.06 20.31
CA SER A 365 -0.27 11.32 20.78
C SER A 365 0.46 12.67 20.50
N GLY A 366 -0.09 13.49 19.57
CA GLY A 366 0.30 14.89 19.36
C GLY A 366 -0.39 15.57 18.15
N ILE A 367 -0.68 16.88 18.22
CA ILE A 367 -1.37 17.67 17.16
C ILE A 367 -0.62 17.67 15.82
N SER A 368 0.72 17.63 15.86
CA SER A 368 1.57 17.50 14.66
C SER A 368 1.31 16.22 13.85
N GLN A 369 0.63 15.22 14.44
CA GLN A 369 0.37 13.95 13.77
C GLN A 369 -0.83 13.95 12.85
N GLN A 370 -1.78 14.89 12.96
CA GLN A 370 -2.91 14.90 12.01
C GLN A 370 -2.42 15.29 10.60
N ILE A 371 -1.57 16.31 10.52
CA ILE A 371 -0.91 16.71 9.26
C ILE A 371 0.00 15.57 8.78
N LEU A 372 0.73 14.93 9.68
CA LEU A 372 1.57 13.77 9.34
C LEU A 372 0.73 12.60 8.80
N LEU A 373 -0.43 12.32 9.41
CA LEU A 373 -1.36 11.28 8.98
C LEU A 373 -1.91 11.56 7.61
N GLU A 374 -2.32 12.81 7.33
CA GLU A 374 -2.83 13.23 6.03
C GLU A 374 -1.72 13.09 4.97
N ASN A 375 -0.50 13.55 5.26
CA ASN A 375 0.62 13.53 4.33
C ASN A 375 1.21 12.12 4.12
N GLN A 376 1.20 11.27 5.15
CA GLN A 376 1.77 9.93 5.08
C GLN A 376 0.77 8.84 4.67
N PHE A 377 -0.54 9.12 4.64
CA PHE A 377 -1.54 8.09 4.33
C PHE A 377 -1.27 7.38 3.00
N ALA A 378 -0.95 8.15 1.96
CA ALA A 378 -0.57 7.63 0.65
C ALA A 378 0.69 6.75 0.75
N SER A 379 1.71 7.19 1.50
CA SER A 379 2.92 6.41 1.71
C SER A 379 2.67 5.11 2.51
N PHE A 380 1.70 5.09 3.41
CA PHE A 380 1.37 3.89 4.19
C PHE A 380 0.78 2.79 3.31
N LYS A 381 -0.04 3.17 2.32
CA LYS A 381 -0.57 2.25 1.30
C LYS A 381 0.57 1.54 0.57
N ASP A 382 1.59 2.28 0.16
CA ASP A 382 2.74 1.72 -0.56
C ASP A 382 3.72 1.00 0.38
N SER A 383 3.78 1.39 1.65
CA SER A 383 4.59 0.73 2.69
C SER A 383 3.95 -0.55 3.24
N GLY A 384 2.77 -0.94 2.75
CA GLY A 384 1.93 -1.99 3.31
C GLY A 384 2.50 -3.40 3.15
N PHE A 385 3.52 -3.58 2.30
CA PHE A 385 4.22 -4.84 2.17
C PHE A 385 5.71 -4.58 2.36
N GLU A 386 6.25 -5.03 3.50
CA GLU A 386 7.69 -5.25 3.55
C GLU A 386 8.03 -6.24 2.44
N ARG A 387 8.74 -5.76 1.43
CA ARG A 387 9.23 -6.60 0.35
C ARG A 387 10.47 -7.30 0.85
N GLU A 388 10.39 -8.61 1.01
CA GLU A 388 11.57 -9.38 1.40
C GLU A 388 12.45 -9.65 0.17
N ILE A 389 13.71 -9.19 0.21
CA ILE A 389 14.73 -9.40 -0.81
C ILE A 389 15.64 -10.52 -0.33
N ILE A 390 15.46 -11.69 -0.91
CA ILE A 390 16.20 -12.90 -0.60
C ILE A 390 17.34 -13.05 -1.60
N PHE A 391 18.57 -13.25 -1.13
CA PHE A 391 19.68 -13.60 -2.02
C PHE A 391 20.61 -14.62 -1.37
N VAL A 392 21.41 -15.29 -2.19
CA VAL A 392 22.40 -16.27 -1.72
C VAL A 392 23.80 -15.67 -1.77
N VAL A 393 24.46 -15.64 -0.62
CA VAL A 393 25.90 -15.39 -0.53
C VAL A 393 26.61 -16.65 -0.96
N GLY A 394 27.22 -16.63 -2.13
CA GLY A 394 27.89 -17.81 -2.65
C GLY A 394 28.63 -17.58 -3.94
N ILE A 395 29.18 -18.68 -4.44
CA ILE A 395 29.95 -18.78 -5.67
C ILE A 395 29.18 -19.64 -6.70
N PRO A 396 29.53 -19.60 -7.99
CA PRO A 396 28.97 -20.54 -8.96
C PRO A 396 29.05 -21.99 -8.48
N GLY A 397 28.00 -22.79 -8.70
CA GLY A 397 27.95 -24.17 -8.21
C GLY A 397 27.54 -24.37 -6.74
N ILE A 398 27.36 -23.30 -5.95
CA ILE A 398 26.99 -23.41 -4.52
C ILE A 398 25.64 -24.11 -4.28
N GLY A 399 24.72 -24.07 -5.25
CA GLY A 399 23.38 -24.70 -5.13
C GLY A 399 22.21 -23.71 -5.04
N LYS A 400 22.38 -22.47 -5.54
CA LYS A 400 21.32 -21.44 -5.54
C LYS A 400 19.99 -21.93 -6.14
N THR A 401 20.05 -22.58 -7.31
CA THR A 401 18.86 -23.12 -8.00
C THR A 401 18.14 -24.16 -7.16
N PHE A 402 18.87 -25.03 -6.45
CA PHE A 402 18.28 -26.03 -5.57
C PHE A 402 17.56 -25.38 -4.38
N LEU A 403 18.17 -24.35 -3.77
CA LEU A 403 17.50 -23.57 -2.72
C LEU A 403 16.25 -22.87 -3.27
N LEU A 404 16.34 -22.27 -4.45
CA LEU A 404 15.22 -21.60 -5.08
C LEU A 404 14.02 -22.54 -5.28
N GLU A 405 14.24 -23.75 -5.79
CA GLU A 405 13.16 -24.73 -5.97
C GLU A 405 12.53 -25.13 -4.64
N LYS A 406 13.30 -25.21 -3.55
CA LYS A 406 12.73 -25.41 -2.21
C LYS A 406 11.90 -24.20 -1.75
N LEU A 407 12.42 -23.00 -1.93
CA LEU A 407 11.72 -21.77 -1.53
C LEU A 407 10.43 -21.55 -2.33
N LYS A 408 10.37 -21.95 -3.60
CA LYS A 408 9.12 -21.87 -4.39
C LYS A 408 7.98 -22.68 -3.77
N ASN A 409 8.28 -23.78 -3.07
CA ASN A 409 7.26 -24.57 -2.38
C ASN A 409 6.76 -23.88 -1.11
N ASP A 410 7.63 -23.13 -0.43
CA ASP A 410 7.30 -22.45 0.82
C ASP A 410 6.69 -21.05 0.59
N TYR A 411 6.96 -20.43 -0.57
CA TYR A 411 6.52 -19.08 -0.92
C TYR A 411 5.68 -19.08 -2.21
N GLN A 412 4.36 -18.98 -2.06
CA GLN A 412 3.40 -18.98 -3.19
C GLN A 412 3.59 -17.81 -4.17
N ASN A 413 4.15 -16.68 -3.70
CA ASN A 413 4.31 -15.43 -4.47
C ASN A 413 5.78 -14.99 -4.56
N LEU A 414 6.70 -15.95 -4.78
CA LEU A 414 8.13 -15.65 -4.91
C LEU A 414 8.47 -15.19 -6.33
N THR A 415 8.79 -13.91 -6.50
CA THR A 415 9.32 -13.40 -7.76
C THR A 415 10.80 -13.74 -7.88
N VAL A 416 11.23 -14.37 -8.98
CA VAL A 416 12.64 -14.71 -9.20
C VAL A 416 13.24 -13.80 -10.24
N ILE A 417 14.32 -13.11 -9.88
CA ILE A 417 15.09 -12.29 -10.82
C ILE A 417 16.47 -12.93 -10.98
N SER A 418 16.70 -13.57 -12.12
CA SER A 418 17.96 -14.26 -12.43
C SER A 418 18.82 -13.44 -13.36
N SER A 419 20.04 -13.12 -12.92
CA SER A 419 20.99 -12.38 -13.77
C SER A 419 21.42 -13.19 -14.98
N ASP A 420 21.42 -14.52 -14.88
CA ASP A 420 21.81 -15.40 -15.98
C ASP A 420 20.74 -15.43 -17.08
N ILE A 421 19.46 -15.51 -16.72
CA ILE A 421 18.35 -15.50 -17.68
C ILE A 421 18.28 -14.15 -18.42
N ILE A 422 18.37 -13.03 -17.69
CA ILE A 422 18.37 -11.69 -18.29
C ILE A 422 19.53 -11.55 -19.27
N ARG A 423 20.72 -12.00 -18.88
CA ARG A 423 21.91 -11.91 -19.73
C ARG A 423 21.80 -12.80 -20.96
N GLU A 424 21.29 -14.02 -20.84
CA GLU A 424 21.05 -14.90 -21.99
C GLU A 424 20.09 -14.24 -23.00
N LYS A 425 18.97 -13.66 -22.55
CA LYS A 425 18.03 -12.93 -23.42
C LYS A 425 18.73 -11.79 -24.18
N ASN A 426 19.56 -11.01 -23.50
CA ASN A 426 20.28 -9.90 -24.11
C ASN A 426 21.36 -10.38 -25.10
N ILE A 427 22.02 -11.51 -24.83
CA ILE A 427 22.94 -12.14 -25.78
C ILE A 427 22.19 -12.56 -27.04
N GLN A 428 21.06 -13.25 -26.90
CA GLN A 428 20.25 -13.67 -28.04
C GLN A 428 19.79 -12.46 -28.86
N HIS A 429 19.30 -11.40 -28.20
CA HIS A 429 18.90 -10.17 -28.86
C HIS A 429 20.05 -9.54 -29.67
N LEU A 430 21.26 -9.47 -29.12
CA LEU A 430 22.44 -8.95 -29.81
C LEU A 430 22.84 -9.80 -31.02
N ILE A 431 22.75 -11.13 -30.91
CA ILE A 431 23.05 -12.06 -32.02
C ILE A 431 21.97 -11.93 -33.11
N THR A 432 20.70 -11.80 -32.75
CA THR A 432 19.61 -11.56 -33.71
C THR A 432 19.79 -10.24 -34.45
N GLN A 433 20.20 -9.17 -33.75
CA GLN A 433 20.46 -7.86 -34.37
C GLN A 433 21.75 -7.84 -35.20
N ASN A 434 22.73 -8.67 -34.84
CA ASN A 434 23.99 -8.77 -35.56
C ASN A 434 24.44 -10.24 -35.68
N PRO A 435 23.98 -10.95 -36.73
CA PRO A 435 24.29 -12.38 -36.92
C PRO A 435 25.78 -12.71 -37.07
N SER A 436 26.63 -11.71 -37.39
CA SER A 436 28.09 -11.88 -37.45
C SER A 436 28.77 -11.89 -36.07
N LEU A 437 28.03 -11.52 -35.02
CA LEU A 437 28.54 -11.48 -33.67
C LEU A 437 28.57 -12.90 -33.11
N ASP A 438 29.77 -13.46 -32.92
CA ASP A 438 29.90 -14.67 -32.13
C ASP A 438 29.41 -14.42 -30.69
N TYR A 439 28.99 -15.51 -30.04
CA TYR A 439 28.36 -15.39 -28.73
C TYR A 439 29.33 -14.95 -27.63
N GLU A 440 30.65 -15.13 -27.76
CA GLU A 440 31.62 -14.61 -26.78
C GLU A 440 31.66 -13.07 -26.82
N LYS A 441 31.73 -12.47 -28.02
CA LYS A 441 31.62 -11.02 -28.19
C LYS A 441 30.25 -10.50 -27.77
N ALA A 442 29.18 -11.25 -28.03
CA ALA A 442 27.83 -10.90 -27.57
C ALA A 442 27.73 -10.95 -26.03
N PHE A 443 28.35 -11.95 -25.41
CA PHE A 443 28.42 -12.10 -23.96
C PHE A 443 29.09 -10.89 -23.31
N ASP A 444 30.23 -10.44 -23.83
CA ASP A 444 30.92 -9.26 -23.32
C ASP A 444 30.11 -7.98 -23.52
N LYS A 445 29.55 -7.77 -24.72
CA LYS A 445 28.70 -6.59 -25.03
C LYS A 445 27.42 -6.54 -24.20
N SER A 446 26.86 -7.68 -23.81
CA SER A 446 25.60 -7.75 -23.05
C SER A 446 25.72 -7.30 -21.59
N TYR A 447 26.92 -7.11 -21.04
CA TYR A 447 27.11 -6.92 -19.58
C TYR A 447 26.40 -5.67 -19.03
N SER A 448 26.57 -4.52 -19.70
CA SER A 448 26.03 -3.24 -19.25
C SER A 448 24.50 -3.22 -19.34
N SER A 449 23.93 -3.64 -20.48
CA SER A 449 22.47 -3.69 -20.68
C SER A 449 21.80 -4.67 -19.72
N SER A 450 22.40 -5.85 -19.51
CA SER A 450 21.87 -6.86 -18.58
C SER A 450 21.90 -6.40 -17.13
N THR A 451 22.95 -5.66 -16.74
CA THR A 451 23.03 -5.09 -15.39
C THR A 451 21.95 -4.03 -15.18
N LYS A 452 21.75 -3.11 -16.14
CA LYS A 452 20.70 -2.10 -16.08
C LYS A 452 19.30 -2.74 -16.02
N GLN A 453 19.04 -3.73 -16.87
CA GLN A 453 17.77 -4.44 -16.88
C GLN A 453 17.50 -5.18 -15.57
N PHE A 454 18.50 -5.89 -15.03
CA PHE A 454 18.39 -6.59 -13.75
C PHE A 454 17.96 -5.65 -12.62
N TRP A 455 18.57 -4.47 -12.53
CA TRP A 455 18.21 -3.49 -11.50
C TRP A 455 16.84 -2.85 -11.73
N ASN A 456 16.44 -2.62 -12.98
CA ASN A 456 15.11 -2.15 -13.31
C ASN A 456 14.02 -3.18 -12.92
N GLU A 457 14.22 -4.45 -13.25
CA GLU A 457 13.31 -5.53 -12.84
C GLU A 457 13.23 -5.64 -11.32
N LEU A 458 14.37 -5.50 -10.61
CA LEU A 458 14.37 -5.47 -9.15
C LEU A 458 13.62 -4.27 -8.58
N ALA A 459 13.78 -3.08 -9.15
CA ALA A 459 13.09 -1.87 -8.69
C ALA A 459 11.56 -1.95 -8.89
N GLN A 460 11.11 -2.68 -9.92
CA GLN A 460 9.68 -2.82 -10.26
C GLN A 460 8.97 -3.95 -9.52
N ALA A 461 9.69 -4.90 -8.93
CA ALA A 461 9.09 -6.03 -8.25
C ALA A 461 8.31 -5.58 -6.99
N LYS A 462 7.00 -5.88 -6.91
CA LYS A 462 6.16 -5.49 -5.77
C LYS A 462 6.08 -6.55 -4.65
N GLN A 463 6.59 -7.77 -4.88
CA GLN A 463 6.47 -8.93 -3.98
C GLN A 463 7.84 -9.39 -3.47
N THR A 464 7.88 -10.39 -2.58
CA THR A 464 9.12 -11.05 -2.16
C THR A 464 9.95 -11.49 -3.37
N VAL A 465 11.21 -11.07 -3.41
CA VAL A 465 12.11 -11.30 -4.53
C VAL A 465 13.23 -12.24 -4.13
N PHE A 466 13.40 -13.33 -4.87
CA PHE A 466 14.63 -14.11 -4.85
C PHE A 466 15.57 -13.63 -5.95
N ILE A 467 16.73 -13.12 -5.54
CA ILE A 467 17.81 -12.72 -6.43
C ILE A 467 18.70 -13.93 -6.73
N ASP A 468 18.56 -14.47 -7.94
CA ASP A 468 19.46 -15.48 -8.48
C ASP A 468 20.66 -14.80 -9.17
N LYS A 469 21.53 -14.24 -8.34
CA LYS A 469 22.79 -13.59 -8.71
C LYS A 469 23.82 -13.84 -7.62
N ASN A 470 25.09 -14.03 -7.98
CA ASN A 470 26.16 -14.06 -6.98
C ASN A 470 26.42 -12.63 -6.49
N ILE A 471 26.29 -12.39 -5.19
CA ILE A 471 26.47 -11.05 -4.59
C ILE A 471 27.70 -11.09 -3.66
N PRO A 472 28.92 -10.90 -4.18
CA PRO A 472 30.11 -10.76 -3.34
C PRO A 472 30.03 -9.48 -2.49
N PRO A 473 30.93 -9.28 -1.51
CA PRO A 473 30.94 -8.09 -0.66
C PRO A 473 30.88 -6.76 -1.45
N SER A 474 31.61 -6.66 -2.55
CA SER A 474 31.58 -5.49 -3.45
C SER A 474 30.23 -5.27 -4.14
N GLY A 475 29.48 -6.34 -4.42
CA GLY A 475 28.15 -6.29 -5.03
C GLY A 475 27.04 -5.88 -4.08
N LEU A 476 27.23 -6.06 -2.76
CA LEU A 476 26.22 -5.75 -1.75
C LEU A 476 25.86 -4.25 -1.74
N LYS A 477 26.86 -3.37 -1.85
CA LYS A 477 26.64 -1.92 -1.92
C LYS A 477 25.72 -1.53 -3.07
N SER A 478 25.94 -2.15 -4.24
CA SER A 478 25.08 -1.95 -5.42
C SER A 478 23.69 -2.52 -5.24
N LEU A 479 23.51 -3.63 -4.52
CA LEU A 479 22.18 -4.13 -4.20
C LEU A 479 21.43 -3.09 -3.37
N ILE A 480 22.01 -2.66 -2.26
CA ILE A 480 21.37 -1.76 -1.30
C ILE A 480 21.02 -0.40 -1.91
N SER A 481 21.84 0.11 -2.84
CA SER A 481 21.55 1.39 -3.49
C SER A 481 20.31 1.37 -4.38
N HIS A 482 19.84 0.19 -4.82
CA HIS A 482 18.64 0.02 -5.64
C HIS A 482 17.41 -0.43 -4.83
N LEU A 483 17.54 -0.56 -3.51
CA LEU A 483 16.46 -0.96 -2.62
C LEU A 483 15.88 0.26 -1.90
N ASN A 484 14.57 0.21 -1.67
CA ASN A 484 13.87 1.17 -0.83
C ASN A 484 14.09 0.82 0.63
N LYS A 485 14.99 1.54 1.30
CA LYS A 485 15.38 1.30 2.69
C LYS A 485 14.22 1.27 3.70
N ASN A 486 13.08 1.88 3.36
CA ASN A 486 11.92 1.95 4.26
C ASN A 486 10.98 0.74 4.13
N THR A 487 11.08 -0.02 3.04
CA THR A 487 10.12 -1.09 2.72
C THR A 487 10.79 -2.42 2.41
N ASP A 488 12.08 -2.42 2.08
CA ASP A 488 12.78 -3.65 1.69
C ASP A 488 13.50 -4.26 2.89
N LYS A 489 13.16 -5.51 3.19
CA LYS A 489 13.86 -6.33 4.16
C LYS A 489 14.78 -7.30 3.44
N ILE A 490 16.07 -7.23 3.72
CA ILE A 490 17.08 -8.03 3.03
C ILE A 490 17.42 -9.27 3.86
N THR A 491 17.27 -10.44 3.27
CA THR A 491 17.62 -11.74 3.86
C THR A 491 18.70 -12.43 3.03
N ALA A 492 19.88 -12.64 3.63
CA ALA A 492 20.99 -13.35 3.01
C ALA A 492 21.02 -14.81 3.45
N PHE A 493 20.97 -15.73 2.49
CA PHE A 493 21.26 -17.14 2.71
C PHE A 493 22.76 -17.39 2.55
N ILE A 494 23.40 -17.90 3.59
CA ILE A 494 24.86 -18.09 3.67
C ILE A 494 25.15 -19.57 3.86
N PRO A 495 26.13 -20.16 3.16
CA PRO A 495 26.50 -21.54 3.41
C PRO A 495 27.14 -21.73 4.78
N LYS A 496 26.75 -22.82 5.44
CA LYS A 496 27.47 -23.37 6.59
C LYS A 496 28.75 -24.01 6.08
N THR A 497 29.85 -23.30 6.22
CA THR A 497 31.17 -23.72 5.75
C THR A 497 32.22 -23.24 6.74
N LYS A 498 33.38 -23.91 6.76
CA LYS A 498 34.52 -23.50 7.58
C LYS A 498 35.27 -22.38 6.86
N ASN A 499 35.84 -21.44 7.62
CA ASN A 499 36.74 -20.45 7.03
C ASN A 499 38.03 -21.14 6.54
N PHE A 500 38.60 -20.64 5.45
CA PHE A 500 39.93 -21.04 4.98
C PHE A 500 40.93 -19.91 5.16
N THR A 501 42.11 -20.19 5.70
CA THR A 501 43.18 -19.21 5.92
C THR A 501 44.50 -19.69 5.35
N TYR A 502 45.20 -18.84 4.59
CA TYR A 502 46.52 -19.13 4.02
C TYR A 502 47.34 -17.86 3.81
N ASN A 503 48.57 -17.83 4.34
CA ASN A 503 49.52 -16.70 4.27
C ASN A 503 48.81 -15.35 4.49
N GLU A 504 48.25 -15.16 5.70
CA GLU A 504 47.51 -13.97 6.17
C GLU A 504 46.17 -13.68 5.48
N ASN A 505 45.86 -14.35 4.38
CA ASN A 505 44.59 -14.19 3.69
C ASN A 505 43.55 -15.14 4.27
N SER A 506 42.32 -14.66 4.42
CA SER A 506 41.18 -15.46 4.86
C SER A 506 40.07 -15.47 3.80
N TRP A 507 39.32 -16.55 3.72
CA TRP A 507 38.12 -16.67 2.92
C TRP A 507 37.01 -17.21 3.81
N PRO A 508 35.76 -16.74 3.64
CA PRO A 508 34.63 -17.20 4.43
C PRO A 508 34.11 -18.56 3.94
N PHE A 509 34.68 -19.11 2.86
CA PHE A 509 34.39 -20.44 2.35
C PHE A 509 35.59 -21.36 2.56
N SER A 510 35.31 -22.65 2.76
CA SER A 510 36.36 -23.65 2.87
C SER A 510 36.89 -24.05 1.49
N LEU A 511 38.09 -24.65 1.45
CA LEU A 511 38.58 -25.32 0.25
C LEU A 511 37.65 -26.44 -0.20
N GLN A 512 36.96 -27.08 0.73
CA GLN A 512 35.98 -28.13 0.44
C GLN A 512 34.81 -27.57 -0.34
N THR A 513 34.27 -26.44 0.11
CA THR A 513 33.22 -25.71 -0.59
C THR A 513 33.63 -25.36 -2.01
N LEU A 514 34.85 -24.83 -2.21
CA LEU A 514 35.38 -24.54 -3.54
C LEU A 514 35.51 -25.79 -4.39
N TYR A 515 36.07 -26.87 -3.85
CA TYR A 515 36.24 -28.15 -4.54
C TYR A 515 34.90 -28.74 -5.01
N THR A 516 33.89 -28.80 -4.13
CA THR A 516 32.55 -29.27 -4.48
C THR A 516 31.91 -28.40 -5.55
N CYS A 517 32.10 -27.08 -5.50
CA CYS A 517 31.61 -26.18 -6.55
C CYS A 517 32.31 -26.43 -7.91
N ILE A 518 33.62 -26.71 -7.91
CA ILE A 518 34.37 -27.12 -9.12
C ILE A 518 33.75 -28.38 -9.71
N GLN A 519 33.58 -29.43 -8.91
CA GLN A 519 33.00 -30.70 -9.36
C GLN A 519 31.60 -30.51 -9.96
N ARG A 520 30.73 -29.78 -9.26
CA ARG A 520 29.37 -29.47 -9.74
C ARG A 520 29.38 -28.72 -11.07
N ILE A 521 30.37 -27.85 -11.31
CA ILE A 521 30.48 -27.12 -12.58
C ILE A 521 30.99 -28.03 -13.70
N LEU A 522 31.93 -28.93 -13.42
CA LEU A 522 32.44 -29.87 -14.42
C LEU A 522 31.39 -30.90 -14.87
N ILE A 523 30.49 -31.30 -13.98
CA ILE A 523 29.44 -32.30 -14.26
C ILE A 523 28.22 -31.68 -14.98
N ARG A 524 28.01 -30.36 -14.87
CA ARG A 524 26.83 -29.70 -15.47
C ARG A 524 26.86 -29.80 -16.99
N LYS A 525 25.84 -30.45 -17.56
CA LYS A 525 25.65 -30.60 -19.01
C LYS A 525 25.39 -29.27 -19.73
N SER A 526 24.74 -28.31 -19.08
CA SER A 526 24.43 -27.01 -19.68
C SER A 526 24.24 -25.93 -18.62
N HIS A 527 24.56 -24.68 -18.99
CA HIS A 527 24.30 -23.48 -18.19
C HIS A 527 23.85 -22.34 -19.12
N PRO A 528 22.83 -21.54 -18.77
CA PRO A 528 22.27 -20.46 -19.62
C PRO A 528 23.32 -19.55 -20.27
N THR A 529 24.28 -19.09 -19.47
CA THR A 529 25.29 -18.10 -19.84
C THR A 529 26.70 -18.67 -20.05
N MET A 530 26.91 -19.97 -19.80
CA MET A 530 28.22 -20.63 -19.93
C MET A 530 28.21 -21.70 -21.03
N LYS A 531 27.36 -21.56 -22.06
CA LYS A 531 27.25 -22.55 -23.15
C LYS A 531 28.50 -22.67 -24.03
N ILE A 532 29.39 -21.68 -23.98
CA ILE A 532 30.54 -21.56 -24.91
C ILE A 532 31.88 -21.68 -24.18
N SER A 533 31.88 -21.54 -22.87
CA SER A 533 33.10 -21.59 -22.09
C SER A 533 33.55 -23.03 -21.88
N THR A 534 34.80 -23.30 -22.27
CA THR A 534 35.48 -24.55 -21.93
C THR A 534 35.44 -24.78 -20.41
N PRO A 535 35.50 -26.05 -19.93
CA PRO A 535 35.59 -26.34 -18.50
C PRO A 535 36.66 -25.50 -17.78
N ILE A 536 37.78 -25.24 -18.45
CA ILE A 536 38.86 -24.37 -17.96
C ILE A 536 38.32 -22.97 -17.64
N LYS A 537 37.65 -22.32 -18.59
CA LYS A 537 37.11 -20.95 -18.41
C LYS A 537 36.07 -20.88 -17.30
N ASN A 538 35.20 -21.88 -17.17
CA ASN A 538 34.21 -21.94 -16.09
C ASN A 538 34.88 -22.01 -14.71
N ILE A 539 35.93 -22.81 -14.57
CA ILE A 539 36.70 -22.88 -13.31
C ILE A 539 37.51 -21.59 -13.08
N GLN A 540 38.02 -20.94 -14.13
CA GLN A 540 38.65 -19.62 -14.00
C GLN A 540 37.67 -18.58 -13.44
N ILE A 541 36.42 -18.54 -13.95
CA ILE A 541 35.36 -17.62 -13.46
C ILE A 541 34.95 -17.95 -12.02
N LEU A 542 34.83 -19.24 -11.68
CA LEU A 542 34.56 -19.67 -10.32
C LEU A 542 35.61 -19.15 -9.33
N ILE A 543 36.90 -19.35 -9.65
CA ILE A 543 38.02 -18.92 -8.80
C ILE A 543 38.10 -17.39 -8.72
N LEU A 544 37.84 -16.69 -9.82
CA LEU A 544 37.71 -15.23 -9.83
C LEU A 544 36.65 -14.78 -8.80
N ILE A 545 35.46 -15.37 -8.85
CA ILE A 545 34.37 -15.02 -7.92
C ILE A 545 34.70 -15.42 -6.49
N TYR A 546 35.33 -16.58 -6.27
CA TYR A 546 35.80 -17.01 -4.95
C TYR A 546 36.77 -15.98 -4.33
N ASN A 547 37.68 -15.44 -5.14
CA ASN A 547 38.64 -14.43 -4.70
C ASN A 547 38.02 -13.05 -4.44
N PHE A 548 36.79 -12.75 -4.87
CA PHE A 548 36.09 -11.55 -4.41
C PHE A 548 35.74 -11.58 -2.92
N TYR A 549 35.79 -12.75 -2.29
CA TYR A 549 35.56 -12.93 -0.86
C TYR A 549 36.86 -12.99 -0.04
N LYS A 550 38.01 -12.83 -0.70
CA LYS A 550 39.30 -12.78 -0.04
C LYS A 550 39.34 -11.61 0.96
N SER A 551 39.75 -11.90 2.19
CA SER A 551 39.81 -10.98 3.34
C SER A 551 38.46 -10.51 3.89
N TYR A 552 37.36 -11.23 3.62
CA TYR A 552 36.04 -10.95 4.19
C TYR A 552 35.55 -12.11 5.07
N ASN A 553 34.68 -11.77 6.05
CA ASN A 553 33.89 -12.73 6.81
C ASN A 553 32.39 -12.56 6.47
N PHE A 554 31.55 -13.52 6.85
CA PHE A 554 30.11 -13.43 6.60
C PHE A 554 29.40 -12.36 7.45
N ASP A 555 29.98 -11.94 8.58
CA ASP A 555 29.46 -10.82 9.39
C ASP A 555 29.46 -9.50 8.62
N TYR A 556 30.28 -9.38 7.57
CA TYR A 556 30.26 -8.26 6.65
C TYR A 556 28.84 -7.92 6.17
N TYR A 557 28.03 -8.92 5.82
CA TYR A 557 26.68 -8.70 5.30
C TYR A 557 25.76 -8.07 6.34
N LYS A 558 25.77 -8.60 7.57
CA LYS A 558 24.98 -8.06 8.69
C LYS A 558 25.41 -6.63 9.03
N ASN A 559 26.72 -6.37 9.01
CA ASN A 559 27.29 -5.05 9.31
C ASN A 559 27.08 -4.02 8.18
N ASN A 560 26.65 -4.46 7.00
CA ASN A 560 26.48 -3.60 5.82
C ASN A 560 25.05 -3.65 5.28
N GLY A 561 24.04 -3.68 6.16
CA GLY A 561 22.65 -3.40 5.79
C GLY A 561 21.79 -4.62 5.43
N VAL A 562 22.28 -5.85 5.60
CA VAL A 562 21.43 -7.04 5.54
C VAL A 562 20.66 -7.21 6.85
N ASN A 563 19.34 -7.27 6.79
CA ASN A 563 18.47 -7.37 7.97
C ASN A 563 18.51 -8.75 8.63
N SER A 564 18.56 -9.82 7.84
CA SER A 564 18.55 -11.20 8.31
C SER A 564 19.60 -12.06 7.60
N VAL A 565 20.26 -12.93 8.35
CA VAL A 565 21.25 -13.88 7.83
C VAL A 565 20.82 -15.30 8.23
N ILE A 566 20.64 -16.16 7.23
CA ILE A 566 20.24 -17.55 7.41
C ILE A 566 21.37 -18.46 6.95
N PHE A 567 21.94 -19.22 7.89
CA PHE A 567 22.95 -20.22 7.58
C PHE A 567 22.31 -21.51 7.08
N TRP A 568 22.71 -21.96 5.89
CA TRP A 568 22.10 -23.08 5.18
C TRP A 568 23.13 -24.14 4.78
N ASP A 569 22.74 -25.41 4.85
CA ASP A 569 23.59 -26.55 4.51
C ASP A 569 23.56 -26.77 2.98
N PHE A 570 24.37 -26.01 2.23
CA PHE A 570 24.45 -26.13 0.77
C PHE A 570 25.40 -27.25 0.31
N ILE A 571 26.39 -27.58 1.13
CA ILE A 571 27.53 -28.44 0.80
C ILE A 571 27.83 -29.35 1.99
N ASP A 572 28.18 -30.60 1.69
CA ASP A 572 28.74 -31.51 2.68
C ASP A 572 30.24 -31.21 2.86
N GLU A 573 30.60 -30.63 4.01
CA GLU A 573 31.97 -30.32 4.39
C GLU A 573 32.81 -31.57 4.74
N ASN A 574 32.22 -32.77 4.70
CA ASN A 574 32.91 -34.04 5.00
C ASN A 574 33.50 -34.75 3.79
N ILE A 575 33.22 -34.28 2.57
CA ILE A 575 33.83 -34.84 1.35
C ILE A 575 35.36 -34.69 1.46
N SER A 576 36.15 -35.72 1.19
CA SER A 576 37.61 -35.64 1.29
C SER A 576 38.25 -35.07 0.01
N ILE A 577 39.11 -34.06 0.11
CA ILE A 577 39.95 -33.60 -1.02
C ILE A 577 41.24 -34.41 -1.04
N SER A 578 41.65 -34.92 -2.21
CA SER A 578 43.00 -35.47 -2.36
C SER A 578 44.05 -34.38 -2.10
N GLU A 579 45.11 -34.72 -1.36
CA GLU A 579 46.18 -33.77 -1.00
C GLU A 579 46.82 -33.11 -2.24
N LYS A 580 46.89 -33.85 -3.37
CA LYS A 580 47.37 -33.32 -4.65
C LYS A 580 46.45 -32.22 -5.21
N ALA A 581 45.13 -32.43 -5.18
CA ALA A 581 44.16 -31.43 -5.64
C ALA A 581 44.15 -30.21 -4.71
N LYS A 582 44.15 -30.43 -3.40
CA LYS A 582 44.21 -29.39 -2.36
C LYS A 582 45.39 -28.44 -2.57
N LYS A 583 46.62 -28.96 -2.65
CA LYS A 583 47.83 -28.14 -2.89
C LYS A 583 47.77 -27.35 -4.19
N LYS A 584 47.15 -27.90 -5.23
CA LYS A 584 46.97 -27.18 -6.52
C LYS A 584 45.95 -26.06 -6.40
N ILE A 585 44.81 -26.29 -5.75
CA ILE A 585 43.78 -25.27 -5.52
C ILE A 585 44.38 -24.12 -4.70
N GLU A 586 45.03 -24.43 -3.57
CA GLU A 586 45.70 -23.45 -2.71
C GLU A 586 46.70 -22.59 -3.50
N LYS A 587 47.57 -23.22 -4.29
CA LYS A 587 48.55 -22.50 -5.13
C LYS A 587 47.89 -21.60 -6.17
N ILE A 588 46.76 -22.00 -6.74
CA ILE A 588 46.05 -21.20 -7.75
C ILE A 588 45.36 -20.00 -7.09
N ILE A 589 44.54 -20.21 -6.06
CA ILE A 589 43.76 -19.14 -5.43
C ILE A 589 44.65 -18.06 -4.80
N THR A 590 45.78 -18.46 -4.19
CA THR A 590 46.70 -17.55 -3.49
C THR A 590 47.51 -16.68 -4.44
N LYS A 591 47.92 -17.23 -5.60
CA LYS A 591 48.65 -16.48 -6.63
C LYS A 591 47.75 -15.63 -7.53
N THR A 592 46.45 -15.87 -7.52
CA THR A 592 45.50 -15.12 -8.34
C THR A 592 45.11 -13.84 -7.63
N LYS A 593 45.39 -12.69 -8.26
CA LYS A 593 44.98 -11.37 -7.75
C LYS A 593 43.45 -11.25 -7.76
N VAL A 594 42.88 -10.54 -6.78
CA VAL A 594 41.44 -10.25 -6.74
C VAL A 594 41.04 -9.50 -8.01
N GLY A 595 39.98 -9.94 -8.68
CA GLY A 595 39.53 -9.35 -9.95
C GLY A 595 40.20 -9.89 -11.22
N CYS A 596 41.19 -10.79 -11.10
CA CYS A 596 41.85 -11.41 -12.25
C CYS A 596 41.45 -12.88 -12.43
N LEU A 597 41.39 -13.34 -13.69
CA LEU A 597 41.26 -14.77 -13.97
C LEU A 597 42.57 -15.50 -13.60
N PRO A 598 42.51 -16.71 -13.03
CA PRO A 598 43.71 -17.53 -12.83
C PRO A 598 44.27 -18.01 -14.17
N ASP A 599 45.55 -18.37 -14.17
CA ASP A 599 46.24 -18.91 -15.35
C ASP A 599 45.57 -20.20 -15.89
N ALA A 600 45.29 -20.21 -17.20
CA ALA A 600 44.52 -21.28 -17.85
C ALA A 600 45.23 -22.64 -17.81
N GLU A 601 46.56 -22.66 -17.99
CA GLU A 601 47.36 -23.89 -17.99
C GLU A 601 47.36 -24.54 -16.60
N LYS A 602 47.47 -23.72 -15.53
CA LYS A 602 47.36 -24.19 -14.15
C LYS A 602 45.97 -24.75 -13.85
N VAL A 603 44.91 -24.11 -14.33
CA VAL A 603 43.54 -24.62 -14.17
C VAL A 603 43.35 -25.94 -14.94
N GLN A 604 43.87 -26.06 -16.16
CA GLN A 604 43.82 -27.32 -16.91
C GLN A 604 44.55 -28.45 -16.17
N LYS A 605 45.74 -28.15 -15.60
CA LYS A 605 46.48 -29.09 -14.74
C LYS A 605 45.75 -29.45 -13.46
N LEU A 606 44.90 -28.57 -12.93
CA LEU A 606 44.03 -28.88 -11.80
C LEU A 606 42.95 -29.87 -12.23
N ILE A 607 42.20 -29.56 -13.29
CA ILE A 607 41.10 -30.39 -13.81
C ILE A 607 41.56 -31.82 -14.08
N LYS A 608 42.72 -32.01 -14.73
CA LYS A 608 43.31 -33.33 -15.00
C LYS A 608 43.66 -34.15 -13.74
N CYS A 609 43.64 -33.54 -12.55
CA CYS A 609 43.95 -34.19 -11.27
C CYS A 609 42.73 -34.34 -10.36
N LEU A 610 41.55 -33.92 -10.81
CA LEU A 610 40.32 -34.12 -10.06
C LEU A 610 39.69 -35.44 -10.50
N PRO A 611 39.36 -36.36 -9.57
CA PRO A 611 38.47 -37.46 -9.89
C PRO A 611 37.11 -36.86 -10.23
N ILE A 612 36.59 -37.08 -11.44
CA ILE A 612 35.24 -36.67 -11.80
C ILE A 612 34.33 -37.81 -11.33
N GLU A 613 33.66 -37.61 -10.20
CA GLU A 613 32.63 -38.54 -9.74
C GLU A 613 31.39 -38.37 -10.61
N GLU A 614 30.86 -39.48 -11.15
CA GLU A 614 29.77 -39.43 -12.16
C GLU A 614 28.46 -38.85 -11.61
N GLU A 615 28.27 -38.77 -10.29
CA GLU A 615 27.07 -38.15 -9.71
C GLU A 615 27.26 -37.67 -8.26
N ILE A 616 27.43 -36.36 -8.05
CA ILE A 616 27.29 -35.77 -6.71
C ILE A 616 25.79 -35.61 -6.43
N LYS A 617 25.15 -36.66 -5.90
CA LYS A 617 23.73 -36.64 -5.54
C LYS A 617 23.46 -35.66 -4.39
N PHE A 618 22.57 -34.70 -4.63
CA PHE A 618 22.06 -33.78 -3.58
C PHE A 618 21.23 -34.49 -2.50
N GLU A 619 20.80 -35.72 -2.76
CA GLU A 619 19.87 -36.50 -1.93
C GLU A 619 20.39 -36.76 -0.51
N ASN A 620 21.71 -36.74 -0.28
CA ASN A 620 22.28 -36.94 1.06
C ASN A 620 22.36 -35.66 1.92
N VAL A 621 22.13 -34.49 1.32
CA VAL A 621 21.90 -33.24 2.06
C VAL A 621 20.39 -33.08 2.28
N VAL A 622 19.77 -34.13 2.84
CA VAL A 622 18.48 -33.96 3.51
C VAL A 622 18.76 -33.00 4.64
N CYS A 623 18.24 -31.78 4.53
CA CYS A 623 18.06 -30.91 5.68
C CYS A 623 17.44 -31.82 6.76
N LYS A 624 18.20 -32.23 7.77
CA LYS A 624 17.60 -32.56 9.05
C LYS A 624 16.91 -31.26 9.41
N LYS A 625 15.61 -31.14 9.09
CA LYS A 625 14.79 -30.06 9.59
C LYS A 625 15.15 -30.05 11.06
N ASN A 626 15.74 -28.96 11.54
CA ASN A 626 15.65 -28.67 12.95
C ASN A 626 14.16 -28.41 13.16
N ASN A 627 13.40 -29.50 13.26
CA ASN A 627 12.07 -29.53 13.82
C ASN A 627 12.34 -29.08 15.25
N LYS A 628 12.40 -27.75 15.45
CA LYS A 628 12.35 -27.17 16.77
C LYS A 628 11.02 -27.68 17.31
N VAL A 629 11.16 -28.66 18.16
CA VAL A 629 10.04 -29.30 18.83
C VAL A 629 9.31 -28.18 19.56
N PRO A 630 7.99 -28.02 19.36
CA PRO A 630 7.26 -27.00 20.08
C PRO A 630 7.42 -27.25 21.59
N VAL A 631 7.53 -26.17 22.37
CA VAL A 631 7.72 -26.28 23.83
C VAL A 631 6.45 -26.84 24.48
N PHE A 632 5.29 -26.50 23.93
CA PHE A 632 3.98 -27.00 24.35
C PHE A 632 2.95 -26.82 23.22
N LEU A 633 1.79 -27.46 23.39
CA LEU A 633 0.58 -27.25 22.61
C LEU A 633 -0.45 -26.57 23.52
N ALA A 634 -1.24 -25.64 22.97
CA ALA A 634 -2.22 -24.88 23.74
C ALA A 634 -3.45 -24.48 22.94
N ILE A 635 -4.53 -24.15 23.65
CA ILE A 635 -5.73 -23.48 23.13
C ILE A 635 -5.63 -22.01 23.50
N GLU A 636 -5.72 -21.13 22.50
CA GLU A 636 -5.74 -19.69 22.71
C GLU A 636 -7.12 -19.24 23.22
N VAL A 637 -7.14 -18.40 24.26
CA VAL A 637 -8.38 -17.95 24.88
C VAL A 637 -8.78 -16.60 24.28
N TYR A 638 -9.88 -16.58 23.52
CA TYR A 638 -10.44 -15.36 22.93
C TYR A 638 -11.61 -14.80 23.74
N GLY A 639 -11.77 -13.47 23.73
CA GLY A 639 -12.96 -12.78 24.26
C GLY A 639 -12.97 -12.52 25.77
N LEU A 640 -11.97 -13.00 26.52
CA LEU A 640 -11.82 -12.74 27.96
C LEU A 640 -10.74 -11.68 28.20
N ASN A 641 -11.09 -10.60 28.92
CA ASN A 641 -10.10 -9.67 29.45
C ASN A 641 -9.43 -10.32 30.67
N ALA A 642 -8.21 -10.84 30.46
CA ALA A 642 -7.43 -11.56 31.45
C ALA A 642 -7.29 -10.80 32.77
N ILE A 643 -6.99 -9.51 32.70
CA ILE A 643 -6.82 -8.65 33.88
C ILE A 643 -8.14 -8.53 34.63
N SER A 644 -9.24 -8.26 33.92
CA SER A 644 -10.55 -8.11 34.55
C SER A 644 -10.97 -9.39 35.29
N LEU A 645 -10.69 -10.56 34.69
CA LEU A 645 -11.02 -11.84 35.31
C LEU A 645 -10.17 -12.10 36.56
N VAL A 646 -8.85 -11.88 36.46
CA VAL A 646 -7.92 -12.08 37.57
C VAL A 646 -8.24 -11.12 38.72
N VAL A 647 -8.44 -9.83 38.44
CA VAL A 647 -8.79 -8.83 39.47
C VAL A 647 -10.10 -9.18 40.15
N LYS A 648 -11.11 -9.64 39.40
CA LYS A 648 -12.37 -10.10 39.98
C LYS A 648 -12.13 -11.29 40.93
N GLY A 649 -11.46 -12.35 40.47
CA GLY A 649 -11.22 -13.52 41.30
C GLY A 649 -10.35 -13.25 42.53
N LEU A 650 -9.38 -12.33 42.43
CA LEU A 650 -8.60 -11.89 43.60
C LEU A 650 -9.47 -11.12 44.62
N LYS A 651 -10.43 -10.31 44.17
CA LYS A 651 -11.40 -9.67 45.08
C LYS A 651 -12.31 -10.69 45.76
N ASP A 652 -12.78 -11.69 45.03
CA ASP A 652 -13.57 -12.79 45.61
C ASP A 652 -12.74 -13.55 46.68
N ILE A 653 -11.42 -13.71 46.48
CA ILE A 653 -10.51 -14.28 47.50
C ILE A 653 -10.39 -13.37 48.72
N ILE A 654 -10.34 -12.04 48.56
CA ILE A 654 -10.31 -11.09 49.69
C ILE A 654 -11.57 -11.25 50.56
N GLU A 655 -12.74 -11.41 49.94
CA GLU A 655 -14.00 -11.60 50.67
C GLU A 655 -13.97 -12.89 51.51
N CYS A 656 -13.45 -13.98 50.95
CA CYS A 656 -13.30 -15.27 51.65
C CYS A 656 -12.17 -15.26 52.70
N PHE A 657 -11.11 -14.47 52.48
CA PHE A 657 -9.92 -14.45 53.34
C PHE A 657 -9.45 -13.02 53.64
N PRO A 658 -10.18 -12.25 54.48
CA PRO A 658 -9.89 -10.84 54.73
C PRO A 658 -8.50 -10.56 55.32
N LEU A 659 -7.89 -11.54 56.01
CA LEU A 659 -6.55 -11.44 56.59
C LEU A 659 -5.45 -11.22 55.54
N TYR A 660 -5.69 -11.53 54.27
CA TYR A 660 -4.74 -11.35 53.18
C TYR A 660 -5.03 -10.11 52.31
N LYS A 661 -6.00 -9.28 52.69
CA LYS A 661 -6.48 -8.15 51.89
C LYS A 661 -5.35 -7.25 51.39
N ASP A 662 -4.51 -6.75 52.29
CA ASP A 662 -3.49 -5.76 51.94
C ASP A 662 -2.48 -6.31 50.92
N MET A 663 -2.11 -7.59 51.05
CA MET A 663 -1.21 -8.27 50.12
C MET A 663 -1.87 -8.50 48.75
N ILE A 664 -3.15 -8.88 48.73
CA ILE A 664 -3.88 -9.11 47.48
C ILE A 664 -4.16 -7.77 46.77
N ASP A 665 -4.48 -6.72 47.52
CA ASP A 665 -4.66 -5.37 46.97
C ASP A 665 -3.35 -4.82 46.36
N GLU A 666 -2.18 -5.10 46.96
CA GLU A 666 -0.87 -4.80 46.37
C GLU A 666 -0.72 -5.48 45.00
N ASP A 667 -1.01 -6.78 44.93
CA ASP A 667 -0.93 -7.58 43.69
C ASP A 667 -1.95 -7.12 42.63
N ILE A 668 -3.20 -6.79 43.01
CA ILE A 668 -4.23 -6.24 42.12
C ILE A 668 -3.78 -4.92 41.50
N ASN A 669 -3.22 -4.02 42.33
CA ASN A 669 -2.73 -2.73 41.86
C ASN A 669 -1.59 -2.90 40.87
N GLU A 670 -0.64 -3.81 41.18
CA GLU A 670 0.48 -4.11 40.30
C GLU A 670 0.01 -4.68 38.95
N ILE A 671 -0.89 -5.66 38.98
CA ILE A 671 -1.52 -6.28 37.80
C ILE A 671 -2.26 -5.26 36.93
N THR A 672 -2.99 -4.34 37.55
CA THR A 672 -3.76 -3.32 36.83
C THR A 672 -2.83 -2.29 36.18
N GLN A 673 -1.70 -1.99 36.81
CA GLN A 673 -0.69 -1.06 36.29
C GLN A 673 0.20 -1.67 35.20
N SER A 674 0.48 -2.99 35.26
CA SER A 674 1.35 -3.66 34.28
C SER A 674 0.71 -3.75 32.89
N GLY A 675 -0.63 -3.86 32.82
CA GLY A 675 -1.35 -4.15 31.58
C GLY A 675 -1.03 -5.55 31.02
N ILE A 676 -1.62 -5.89 29.86
CA ILE A 676 -1.41 -7.20 29.19
C ILE A 676 -0.03 -7.26 28.51
N TYR A 677 0.64 -6.11 28.36
CA TYR A 677 1.97 -5.99 27.78
C TYR A 677 2.68 -4.76 28.35
N PRO A 678 3.38 -4.87 29.49
CA PRO A 678 4.17 -3.75 29.99
C PRO A 678 5.24 -3.39 28.94
N LYS A 679 5.43 -2.08 28.72
CA LYS A 679 6.51 -1.59 27.83
C LYS A 679 7.85 -2.23 28.26
N PRO A 680 8.77 -2.58 27.32
CA PRO A 680 10.06 -3.22 27.61
C PRO A 680 10.84 -2.57 28.76
N GLU A 681 10.76 -1.26 28.87
CA GLU A 681 11.43 -0.42 29.87
C GLU A 681 10.91 -0.67 31.30
N LYS A 682 9.68 -1.17 31.46
CA LYS A 682 9.05 -1.48 32.75
C LYS A 682 8.92 -2.98 33.03
N LEU A 683 9.33 -3.84 32.10
CA LEU A 683 9.22 -5.30 32.20
C LEU A 683 10.10 -5.90 33.32
N LEU A 684 11.12 -5.16 33.77
CA LEU A 684 12.00 -5.55 34.87
C LEU A 684 11.50 -5.09 36.25
N SER A 685 10.59 -4.10 36.30
CA SER A 685 10.11 -3.53 37.58
C SER A 685 8.85 -4.18 38.14
N PHE A 686 8.10 -4.91 37.32
CA PHE A 686 6.91 -5.64 37.75
C PHE A 686 7.22 -7.12 38.02
N LYS A 687 6.79 -7.62 39.19
CA LYS A 687 6.77 -9.02 39.60
C LYS A 687 5.72 -9.80 38.81
N TRP A 688 4.55 -9.21 38.59
CA TRP A 688 3.50 -9.84 37.80
C TRP A 688 3.70 -9.60 36.30
N LYS A 689 3.74 -10.71 35.55
CA LYS A 689 3.84 -10.73 34.09
C LYS A 689 2.61 -11.42 33.54
N ILE A 690 1.54 -10.67 33.32
CA ILE A 690 0.33 -11.19 32.68
C ILE A 690 0.56 -11.14 31.17
N CYS A 691 0.60 -12.31 30.55
CA CYS A 691 0.60 -12.50 29.10
C CYS A 691 -0.78 -12.96 28.62
N ASP A 692 -0.92 -13.17 27.31
CA ASP A 692 -2.15 -13.72 26.74
C ASP A 692 -2.54 -15.05 27.40
N LEU A 693 -3.83 -15.17 27.72
CA LEU A 693 -4.38 -16.37 28.33
C LEU A 693 -4.37 -17.51 27.32
N HIS A 694 -3.85 -18.65 27.75
CA HIS A 694 -3.87 -19.88 27.00
C HIS A 694 -4.11 -21.04 27.94
N ILE A 695 -4.62 -22.13 27.39
CA ILE A 695 -4.81 -23.39 28.07
C ILE A 695 -3.77 -24.35 27.51
N THR A 696 -2.76 -24.69 28.32
CA THR A 696 -1.76 -25.69 27.92
C THR A 696 -2.41 -27.07 27.87
N THR A 697 -2.43 -27.68 26.69
CA THR A 697 -2.99 -29.03 26.47
C THR A 697 -1.92 -30.11 26.58
N LEU A 698 -0.69 -29.81 26.17
CA LEU A 698 0.45 -30.73 26.27
C LEU A 698 1.77 -29.95 26.42
N PHE A 699 2.50 -30.17 27.51
CA PHE A 699 3.85 -29.63 27.69
C PHE A 699 4.90 -30.64 27.21
N ILE A 700 5.74 -30.22 26.26
CA ILE A 700 6.74 -31.09 25.63
C ILE A 700 8.14 -30.81 26.20
N GLY A 701 8.47 -29.53 26.40
CA GLY A 701 9.72 -29.09 26.98
C GLY A 701 10.95 -29.68 26.29
N LYS A 702 11.86 -30.28 27.08
CA LYS A 702 13.05 -31.01 26.57
C LYS A 702 12.82 -32.51 26.39
N ASN A 703 11.62 -33.02 26.66
CA ASN A 703 11.34 -34.45 26.66
C ASN A 703 10.90 -34.92 25.28
N SER A 704 11.86 -35.35 24.45
CA SER A 704 11.59 -35.84 23.10
C SER A 704 10.65 -37.05 23.04
N LYS A 705 10.48 -37.80 24.14
CA LYS A 705 9.54 -38.94 24.18
C LYS A 705 8.08 -38.49 24.03
N VAL A 706 7.74 -37.27 24.43
CA VAL A 706 6.37 -36.72 24.33
C VAL A 706 5.94 -36.56 22.87
N LEU A 707 6.88 -36.41 21.93
CA LEU A 707 6.59 -36.35 20.49
C LEU A 707 6.02 -37.65 19.92
N HIS A 708 6.28 -38.76 20.60
CA HIS A 708 5.74 -40.07 20.26
C HIS A 708 4.50 -40.42 21.08
N SER A 709 4.05 -39.52 21.96
CA SER A 709 2.81 -39.73 22.70
C SER A 709 1.60 -39.65 21.76
N PRO A 710 0.55 -40.44 21.99
CA PRO A 710 -0.70 -40.32 21.24
C PRO A 710 -1.22 -38.88 21.24
N HIS A 711 -1.15 -38.18 22.38
CA HIS A 711 -1.61 -36.80 22.52
C HIS A 711 -0.94 -35.80 21.57
N TYR A 712 0.36 -35.99 21.27
CA TYR A 712 1.05 -35.15 20.29
C TYR A 712 0.70 -35.56 18.86
N GLN A 713 0.68 -36.87 18.59
CA GLN A 713 0.46 -37.38 17.23
C GLN A 713 -0.97 -37.19 16.74
N THR A 714 -1.95 -37.15 17.65
CA THR A 714 -3.37 -36.94 17.33
C THR A 714 -3.84 -35.52 17.59
N PHE A 715 -2.95 -34.59 17.92
CA PHE A 715 -3.32 -33.19 18.12
C PHE A 715 -3.85 -32.59 16.81
N GLN A 716 -4.99 -31.91 16.90
CA GLN A 716 -5.62 -31.23 15.78
C GLN A 716 -5.61 -29.72 16.05
N GLU A 717 -5.08 -28.97 15.09
CA GLU A 717 -5.08 -27.51 15.11
C GLU A 717 -6.44 -26.93 14.67
N ASN A 718 -6.70 -25.67 15.03
CA ASN A 718 -7.91 -24.91 14.64
C ASN A 718 -9.24 -25.48 15.15
N LEU A 719 -9.20 -26.22 16.26
CA LEU A 719 -10.39 -26.64 16.98
C LEU A 719 -10.82 -25.55 17.97
N GLU A 720 -12.13 -25.32 18.06
CA GLU A 720 -12.72 -24.40 19.04
C GLU A 720 -13.39 -25.20 20.16
N TYR A 721 -13.21 -24.75 21.40
CA TYR A 721 -13.75 -25.41 22.59
C TYR A 721 -14.46 -24.38 23.47
N GLU A 722 -15.63 -24.77 23.98
CA GLU A 722 -16.22 -24.09 25.12
C GLU A 722 -15.65 -24.66 26.41
N PHE A 723 -15.30 -23.78 27.34
CA PHE A 723 -14.80 -24.16 28.64
C PHE A 723 -15.35 -23.25 29.74
N LEU A 724 -15.35 -23.76 30.95
CA LEU A 724 -15.66 -23.07 32.18
C LEU A 724 -14.41 -22.96 33.02
N ILE A 725 -14.15 -21.76 33.53
CA ILE A 725 -13.15 -21.57 34.58
C ILE A 725 -13.86 -21.90 35.88
N THR A 726 -13.38 -22.93 36.58
CA THR A 726 -14.08 -23.41 37.78
C THR A 726 -13.71 -22.57 38.99
N HIS A 727 -12.42 -22.36 39.22
CA HIS A 727 -11.89 -21.59 40.36
C HIS A 727 -10.61 -20.87 39.96
N LEU A 728 -10.21 -19.86 40.74
CA LEU A 728 -8.92 -19.19 40.60
C LEU A 728 -7.97 -19.71 41.69
N VAL A 729 -6.78 -20.12 41.29
CA VAL A 729 -5.69 -20.49 42.20
C VAL A 729 -4.70 -19.34 42.25
N TYR A 730 -4.54 -18.77 43.43
CA TYR A 730 -3.64 -17.64 43.68
C TYR A 730 -2.52 -18.05 44.63
N VAL A 731 -1.29 -17.86 44.18
CA VAL A 731 -0.08 -17.97 44.98
C VAL A 731 0.56 -16.59 45.03
N PRO A 732 0.54 -15.91 46.20
CA PRO A 732 0.99 -14.54 46.33
C PRO A 732 2.36 -14.29 45.72
N LYS A 733 2.47 -13.22 44.94
CA LYS A 733 3.70 -12.78 44.25
C LYS A 733 4.38 -13.83 43.36
N LYS A 734 3.68 -14.91 42.99
CA LYS A 734 4.26 -16.03 42.21
C LYS A 734 3.42 -16.43 41.00
N LEU A 735 2.18 -16.87 41.22
CA LEU A 735 1.37 -17.49 40.16
C LEU A 735 -0.10 -17.23 40.39
N ILE A 736 -0.81 -16.91 39.30
CA ILE A 736 -2.26 -16.98 39.22
C ILE A 736 -2.59 -17.91 38.07
N CYS A 737 -3.32 -18.98 38.34
CA CYS A 737 -3.79 -19.91 37.32
C CYS A 737 -5.22 -20.35 37.61
N ALA A 738 -5.85 -20.98 36.62
CA ALA A 738 -7.23 -21.42 36.72
C ALA A 738 -7.35 -22.83 36.16
N PRO A 739 -7.87 -23.81 36.92
CA PRO A 739 -8.40 -25.03 36.33
C PRO A 739 -9.60 -24.72 35.44
N ILE A 740 -9.66 -25.41 34.32
CA ILE A 740 -10.78 -25.33 33.38
C ILE A 740 -11.52 -26.67 33.31
N ASP A 741 -12.79 -26.59 32.97
CA ASP A 741 -13.63 -27.74 32.63
C ASP A 741 -14.21 -27.52 31.23
N PHE A 742 -14.07 -28.49 30.34
CA PHE A 742 -14.56 -28.35 28.96
C PHE A 742 -16.05 -28.70 28.91
N LYS A 743 -16.85 -27.82 28.32
CA LYS A 743 -18.28 -28.08 28.14
C LYS A 743 -18.48 -29.06 26.98
N GLY A 744 -18.57 -30.34 27.34
CA GLY A 744 -18.83 -31.43 26.41
C GLY A 744 -17.57 -32.04 25.79
N ASN A 745 -17.63 -33.34 25.48
CA ASN A 745 -16.48 -34.12 24.98
C ASN A 745 -16.16 -33.93 23.49
N LYS A 746 -16.78 -32.96 22.80
CA LYS A 746 -16.58 -32.77 21.36
C LYS A 746 -16.19 -31.33 21.03
N PRO A 747 -15.11 -31.11 20.26
CA PRO A 747 -14.77 -29.78 19.76
C PRO A 747 -15.91 -29.25 18.89
N LEU A 748 -16.13 -27.94 18.94
CA LEU A 748 -16.94 -27.25 17.95
C LEU A 748 -16.13 -27.24 16.66
N ILE A 749 -16.63 -27.92 15.62
CA ILE A 749 -16.02 -27.87 14.29
C ILE A 749 -16.24 -26.45 13.78
N SER A 750 -15.20 -25.63 13.82
CA SER A 750 -15.26 -24.29 13.26
C SER A 750 -15.23 -24.39 11.74
N ASN A 751 -16.26 -23.88 11.06
CA ASN A 751 -16.25 -23.69 9.60
C ASN A 751 -15.52 -22.38 9.27
N ARG A 752 -14.30 -22.19 9.79
CA ARG A 752 -13.47 -21.01 9.51
C ARG A 752 -12.80 -21.09 8.15
#